data_AF-A0A252C144-F1
#
_entry.id   AF-A0A252C144-F1
#
_cell.length_a   1.000
_cell.length_b   1.000
_cell.length_c   1.000
_cell.angle_alpha   90.00
_cell.angle_beta   90.00
_cell.angle_gamma   90.00
#
_symmetry.space_group_name_H-M   'P 1'
#
loop_
_entity.id
_entity.type
_entity.pdbx_description
1 polymer ?
#
loop_
_entity_poly.entity_id
_entity_poly.type
_entity_poly.pdbx_seq_one_letter_code
_entity_poly.pdbx_strand_id
1 'polypeptide(L)'
;MATSSVSTGQSSSSLIVASGDTLTVNSGGVVENTTVQSGGNLIVSGEADTTIIQSGGVLTVSSGGTTSHSTISGSGNPAYALTENTEIVLNGGSASDVTISSGAQLHISSGGTASNIIVESGGYLNVDILGSASNITVESGGAVMNWRGTIDGVTVSSGGVLMVYKNSNTWLTVPTSNAILMPGAYVDFVSSGYSDEAGVSYNSSTGELDFTSNGTANTSTPIYVAGGHVASDFTVMSDGSGGTLVLIACFCAGTHITTSDGEVPVEALRVGDNVLTVEGKIRSIRWIGRRNYPVSASKENPDLTPVVFLKGSLGFGLPRRDLYVSQNHAMFIDGNLIPARNLINGKNIFIKTTGKDIQYFHIELDNHDIIFAEGAATETFIDDGGRCEFQNINEYFSLYKNYNTKPASYCAPRIDSGEKLEEIRNRLLNFPLSNSILGKINGYITSVSETNISGWIEAHSKKSPKFRIVVDDITLGTITPKGPPKLSDGIHIIEFDFIVDGGLNPYQRHVVRIIRIDDGSEISGSPYLVHPIRPEAIPVSAIKSTSFAGYLDHAGRQRITGWAHSGNNDTKPIAIQILINGKFFTRSVANKYRKDIETAGYDTGMHGFDLILPISLPPNQSHVIQVIRESDGVELIGSPVILEVSKELDDSFVQYISRFTDAIDSLDNQKKFLNVLSEQTQKIRKRVADSATAINERNLEQEMARRLGHSLTVEVVHKRPRALLIDDYAPRDDPRSKILLKHMKRLEELGYEISFIAASALKSEPFESKDFEIHSITQWGKPYFGSVEEVFRLQKDSFNLIYFHRTSVAVSYIALARRYQKKAKIYYSPGNRAHLQIAEETSVTDNENLAMQGRRINLYETSASVMADVLVLQNLNSYPESLNMAPTLRVIAETSPDLWPKVDFFEKNSPG
;
A
#
# COMPACT_ATOMS: atom_id res chain seq x y z
N MET A 1 27.64 -35.57 23.26
CA MET A 1 27.08 -34.38 23.91
C MET A 1 28.16 -33.71 24.72
N ALA A 2 29.07 -33.06 24.01
CA ALA A 2 30.00 -32.10 24.58
C ALA A 2 29.38 -30.71 24.48
N THR A 3 29.35 -29.98 25.60
CA THR A 3 29.05 -28.56 25.61
C THR A 3 30.38 -27.82 25.75
N SER A 4 30.74 -27.06 24.72
CA SER A 4 31.98 -26.26 24.70
C SER A 4 31.64 -24.78 24.59
N SER A 5 32.49 -23.90 25.10
CA SER A 5 32.27 -22.47 25.00
C SER A 5 33.53 -21.70 24.60
N VAL A 6 33.32 -20.65 23.81
CA VAL A 6 34.34 -19.65 23.48
C VAL A 6 34.00 -18.40 24.28
N SER A 7 34.86 -18.05 25.22
CA SER A 7 34.64 -16.98 26.19
C SER A 7 35.23 -15.64 25.71
N THR A 8 34.93 -14.57 26.43
CA THR A 8 35.42 -13.23 26.12
C THR A 8 36.95 -13.20 25.92
N GLY A 9 37.39 -12.62 24.81
CA GLY A 9 38.81 -12.50 24.43
C GLY A 9 39.41 -13.78 23.82
N GLN A 10 38.63 -14.85 23.69
CA GLN A 10 39.06 -16.07 23.00
C GLN A 10 38.61 -16.03 21.54
N SER A 11 39.49 -16.52 20.65
CA SER A 11 39.17 -16.81 19.27
C SER A 11 39.46 -18.28 18.98
N SER A 12 38.63 -18.91 18.17
CA SER A 12 38.80 -20.30 17.73
C SER A 12 38.40 -20.45 16.27
N SER A 13 39.04 -21.34 15.52
CA SER A 13 38.74 -21.48 14.11
C SER A 13 38.70 -22.94 13.66
N SER A 14 38.06 -23.19 12.51
CA SER A 14 37.95 -24.53 11.90
C SER A 14 37.27 -25.56 12.81
N LEU A 15 36.25 -25.12 13.56
CA LEU A 15 35.52 -25.97 14.49
C LEU A 15 34.47 -26.82 13.78
N ILE A 16 34.23 -28.03 14.27
CA ILE A 16 33.14 -28.90 13.82
C ILE A 16 32.21 -29.14 15.01
N VAL A 17 30.94 -28.74 14.87
CA VAL A 17 29.88 -29.01 15.85
C VAL A 17 29.11 -30.23 15.37
N ALA A 18 29.42 -31.39 15.94
CA ALA A 18 28.86 -32.67 15.54
C ALA A 18 27.51 -32.97 16.22
N SER A 19 26.90 -34.10 15.86
CA SER A 19 25.59 -34.52 16.37
C SER A 19 25.55 -34.61 17.90
N GLY A 20 24.60 -33.90 18.52
CA GLY A 20 24.41 -33.83 19.97
C GLY A 20 25.38 -32.90 20.69
N ASP A 21 26.31 -32.25 19.98
CA ASP A 21 27.22 -31.27 20.58
C ASP A 21 26.63 -29.86 20.51
N THR A 22 26.98 -29.05 21.51
CA THR A 22 26.60 -27.64 21.55
C THR A 22 27.85 -26.77 21.75
N LEU A 23 28.04 -25.81 20.86
CA LEU A 23 29.07 -24.79 20.97
C LEU A 23 28.42 -23.45 21.29
N THR A 24 28.82 -22.83 22.41
CA THR A 24 28.34 -21.50 22.81
C THR A 24 29.45 -20.46 22.66
N VAL A 25 29.25 -19.47 21.79
CA VAL A 25 30.12 -18.31 21.64
C VAL A 25 29.59 -17.19 22.52
N ASN A 26 30.24 -16.93 23.64
CA ASN A 26 29.82 -15.89 24.58
C ASN A 26 30.19 -14.50 24.06
N SER A 27 29.61 -13.46 24.67
CA SER A 27 29.92 -12.08 24.33
C SER A 27 31.43 -11.79 24.39
N GLY A 28 31.96 -11.23 23.30
CA GLY A 28 33.39 -10.96 23.11
C GLY A 28 34.27 -12.19 22.80
N GLY A 29 33.67 -13.37 22.62
CA GLY A 29 34.31 -14.53 21.99
C GLY A 29 34.08 -14.52 20.48
N VAL A 30 35.02 -15.08 19.73
CA VAL A 30 35.00 -15.11 18.26
C VAL A 30 35.22 -16.54 17.74
N VAL A 31 34.42 -16.97 16.77
CA VAL A 31 34.70 -18.19 16.01
C VAL A 31 34.76 -17.94 14.52
N GLU A 32 35.64 -18.65 13.82
CA GLU A 32 35.80 -18.54 12.37
C GLU A 32 35.77 -19.92 11.70
N ASN A 33 35.26 -20.01 10.47
CA ASN A 33 35.29 -21.25 9.67
C ASN A 33 34.65 -22.45 10.40
N THR A 34 33.48 -22.25 11.01
CA THR A 34 32.81 -23.28 11.80
C THR A 34 31.85 -24.10 10.92
N THR A 35 31.88 -25.42 11.04
CA THR A 35 30.91 -26.32 10.38
C THR A 35 29.96 -26.92 11.41
N VAL A 36 28.66 -26.69 11.24
CA VAL A 36 27.59 -27.27 12.07
C VAL A 36 26.97 -28.44 11.31
N GLN A 37 27.17 -29.65 11.82
CA GLN A 37 26.69 -30.89 11.19
C GLN A 37 25.29 -31.27 11.71
N SER A 38 24.71 -32.33 11.14
CA SER A 38 23.42 -32.87 11.55
C SER A 38 23.33 -33.12 13.06
N GLY A 39 22.38 -32.46 13.73
CA GLY A 39 22.15 -32.55 15.17
C GLY A 39 23.14 -31.73 16.03
N GLY A 40 24.06 -30.98 15.42
CA GLY A 40 24.92 -30.03 16.11
C GLY A 40 24.24 -28.68 16.30
N ASN A 41 24.56 -27.98 17.39
CA ASN A 41 23.96 -26.70 17.75
C ASN A 41 25.03 -25.64 18.05
N LEU A 42 25.03 -24.54 17.30
CA LEU A 42 25.89 -23.39 17.55
C LEU A 42 25.05 -22.22 18.07
N ILE A 43 25.40 -21.69 19.25
CA ILE A 43 24.71 -20.55 19.87
C ILE A 43 25.69 -19.39 19.95
N VAL A 44 25.35 -18.27 19.33
CA VAL A 44 26.24 -17.10 19.20
C VAL A 44 25.66 -15.89 19.91
N SER A 45 26.32 -15.46 20.99
CA SER A 45 26.15 -14.16 21.66
C SER A 45 27.40 -13.27 21.51
N GLY A 46 28.46 -13.79 20.88
CA GLY A 46 29.67 -13.08 20.46
C GLY A 46 29.70 -12.95 18.93
N GLU A 47 30.80 -13.34 18.28
CA GLU A 47 30.95 -13.24 16.83
C GLU A 47 31.22 -14.61 16.20
N ALA A 48 30.56 -14.91 15.09
CA ALA A 48 30.87 -16.07 14.27
C ALA A 48 30.97 -15.68 12.79
N ASP A 49 32.17 -15.81 12.21
CA ASP A 49 32.41 -15.54 10.79
C ASP A 49 32.63 -16.83 10.01
N THR A 50 32.11 -16.88 8.79
CA THR A 50 32.25 -18.00 7.87
C THR A 50 31.73 -19.31 8.49
N THR A 51 30.41 -19.42 8.63
CA THR A 51 29.78 -20.62 9.21
C THR A 51 29.05 -21.44 8.15
N ILE A 52 29.37 -22.74 8.05
CA ILE A 52 28.67 -23.69 7.18
C ILE A 52 27.69 -24.50 8.02
N ILE A 53 26.40 -24.37 7.72
CA ILE A 53 25.35 -25.17 8.34
C ILE A 53 24.94 -26.25 7.34
N GLN A 54 25.20 -27.49 7.71
CA GLN A 54 24.83 -28.67 6.92
C GLN A 54 23.42 -29.15 7.30
N SER A 55 22.88 -30.08 6.52
CA SER A 55 21.59 -30.67 6.81
C SER A 55 21.55 -31.24 8.24
N GLY A 56 20.56 -30.84 9.02
CA GLY A 56 20.28 -31.16 10.42
C GLY A 56 20.99 -30.25 11.43
N GLY A 57 21.87 -29.35 11.00
CA GLY A 57 22.57 -28.41 11.86
C GLY A 57 21.73 -27.18 12.19
N VAL A 58 21.98 -26.58 13.36
CA VAL A 58 21.29 -25.35 13.80
C VAL A 58 22.30 -24.31 14.29
N LEU A 59 22.14 -23.08 13.80
CA LEU A 59 22.83 -21.90 14.30
C LEU A 59 21.79 -20.95 14.91
N THR A 60 22.00 -20.50 16.15
CA THR A 60 21.16 -19.52 16.83
C THR A 60 21.96 -18.26 17.15
N VAL A 61 21.60 -17.14 16.54
CA VAL A 61 22.18 -15.83 16.82
C VAL A 61 21.34 -15.15 17.90
N SER A 62 21.91 -15.07 19.10
CA SER A 62 21.27 -14.50 20.29
C SER A 62 21.52 -12.99 20.38
N SER A 63 20.92 -12.35 21.37
CA SER A 63 21.07 -10.90 21.59
C SER A 63 22.53 -10.48 21.75
N GLY A 64 22.98 -9.51 20.96
CA GLY A 64 24.36 -9.03 20.93
C GLY A 64 25.32 -9.92 20.12
N GLY A 65 24.83 -11.06 19.61
CA GLY A 65 25.56 -11.93 18.71
C GLY A 65 25.55 -11.42 17.27
N THR A 66 26.65 -11.63 16.56
CA THR A 66 26.82 -11.28 15.14
C THR A 66 27.32 -12.46 14.35
N THR A 67 26.70 -12.71 13.18
CA THR A 67 27.17 -13.69 12.21
C THR A 67 27.44 -13.04 10.87
N SER A 68 28.47 -13.51 10.17
CA SER A 68 28.82 -13.08 8.81
C SER A 68 29.24 -14.26 7.94
N HIS A 69 28.96 -14.19 6.65
CA HIS A 69 29.33 -15.21 5.65
C HIS A 69 28.78 -16.62 5.97
N SER A 70 27.56 -16.69 6.48
CA SER A 70 26.89 -17.98 6.73
C SER A 70 26.42 -18.62 5.41
N THR A 71 26.68 -19.92 5.24
CA THR A 71 26.12 -20.73 4.16
C THR A 71 25.26 -21.85 4.76
N ILE A 72 23.98 -21.87 4.40
CA ILE A 72 22.99 -22.81 4.94
C ILE A 72 22.59 -23.79 3.84
N SER A 73 22.75 -25.08 4.10
CA SER A 73 22.41 -26.16 3.16
C SER A 73 21.55 -27.21 3.84
N GLY A 74 20.58 -27.78 3.11
CA GLY A 74 19.60 -28.70 3.68
C GLY A 74 19.15 -29.80 2.73
N SER A 75 18.21 -30.60 3.20
CA SER A 75 17.49 -31.61 2.43
C SER A 75 16.00 -31.54 2.76
N GLY A 76 15.13 -31.70 1.75
CA GLY A 76 13.67 -31.63 1.91
C GLY A 76 13.03 -30.32 1.45
N ASN A 77 11.70 -30.21 1.61
CA ASN A 77 10.93 -29.01 1.25
C ASN A 77 10.85 -28.06 2.47
N PRO A 78 11.49 -26.88 2.42
CA PRO A 78 11.54 -25.97 3.56
C PRO A 78 10.19 -25.26 3.81
N ALA A 79 9.22 -25.25 2.90
CA ALA A 79 7.98 -24.49 3.10
C ALA A 79 7.18 -24.87 4.38
N TYR A 80 7.47 -26.03 5.00
CA TYR A 80 6.79 -26.51 6.21
C TYR A 80 7.70 -26.94 7.38
N ALA A 81 9.03 -26.98 7.22
CA ALA A 81 9.97 -27.53 8.21
C ALA A 81 10.75 -26.41 8.93
N LEU A 82 10.24 -25.89 10.05
CA LEU A 82 10.77 -24.70 10.75
C LEU A 82 11.93 -24.97 11.73
N THR A 83 12.49 -26.19 11.76
CA THR A 83 13.51 -26.56 12.76
C THR A 83 14.65 -27.43 12.22
N GLU A 84 14.73 -27.65 10.91
CA GLU A 84 15.83 -28.39 10.31
C GLU A 84 16.56 -27.48 9.31
N ASN A 85 17.89 -27.44 9.40
CA ASN A 85 18.77 -26.68 8.49
C ASN A 85 18.58 -25.16 8.62
N THR A 86 18.58 -24.63 9.86
CA THR A 86 18.16 -23.24 10.13
C THR A 86 19.24 -22.42 10.82
N GLU A 87 19.53 -21.25 10.26
CA GLU A 87 20.06 -20.13 11.04
C GLU A 87 18.87 -19.33 11.61
N ILE A 88 18.85 -19.15 12.93
CA ILE A 88 17.79 -18.47 13.67
C ILE A 88 18.36 -17.18 14.24
N VAL A 89 17.91 -16.04 13.74
CA VAL A 89 18.32 -14.72 14.24
C VAL A 89 17.28 -14.22 15.21
N LEU A 90 17.61 -14.28 16.51
CA LEU A 90 16.73 -13.86 17.59
C LEU A 90 16.81 -12.34 17.82
N ASN A 91 16.00 -11.86 18.75
CA ASN A 91 15.94 -10.45 19.11
C ASN A 91 17.31 -9.86 19.51
N GLY A 92 17.73 -8.81 18.81
CA GLY A 92 19.01 -8.15 19.03
C GLY A 92 20.23 -8.93 18.50
N GLY A 93 20.02 -10.07 17.83
CA GLY A 93 21.03 -10.73 17.02
C GLY A 93 21.09 -10.11 15.62
N SER A 94 22.26 -10.23 14.98
CA SER A 94 22.49 -9.72 13.64
C SER A 94 23.20 -10.74 12.76
N ALA A 95 22.71 -10.94 11.54
CA ALA A 95 23.35 -11.78 10.52
C ALA A 95 23.67 -10.97 9.26
N SER A 96 24.77 -11.27 8.59
CA SER A 96 25.16 -10.58 7.36
C SER A 96 25.78 -11.55 6.36
N ASP A 97 25.62 -11.25 5.07
CA ASP A 97 26.21 -12.02 3.97
C ASP A 97 25.80 -13.51 4.03
N VAL A 98 24.49 -13.74 4.12
CA VAL A 98 23.90 -15.08 4.31
C VAL A 98 23.48 -15.67 2.98
N THR A 99 23.93 -16.88 2.68
CA THR A 99 23.50 -17.66 1.51
C THR A 99 22.65 -18.84 1.95
N ILE A 100 21.42 -18.92 1.42
CA ILE A 100 20.45 -19.96 1.72
C ILE A 100 20.28 -20.85 0.49
N SER A 101 20.82 -22.06 0.56
CA SER A 101 20.75 -23.05 -0.52
C SER A 101 19.54 -23.97 -0.40
N SER A 102 19.39 -24.90 -1.35
CA SER A 102 18.28 -25.85 -1.41
C SER A 102 18.01 -26.58 -0.08
N GLY A 103 16.75 -26.62 0.35
CA GLY A 103 16.30 -27.32 1.55
C GLY A 103 16.67 -26.64 2.87
N ALA A 104 17.25 -25.44 2.82
CA ALA A 104 17.72 -24.69 3.99
C ALA A 104 16.87 -23.45 4.28
N GLN A 105 17.03 -22.92 5.49
CA GLN A 105 16.28 -21.75 5.95
C GLN A 105 17.13 -20.74 6.72
N LEU A 106 16.83 -19.46 6.49
CA LEU A 106 17.13 -18.40 7.45
C LEU A 106 15.81 -17.95 8.09
N HIS A 107 15.74 -17.95 9.41
CA HIS A 107 14.58 -17.47 10.16
C HIS A 107 14.96 -16.25 11.00
N ILE A 108 14.38 -15.11 10.66
CA ILE A 108 14.57 -13.84 11.36
C ILE A 108 13.36 -13.64 12.26
N SER A 109 13.55 -13.86 13.57
CA SER A 109 12.51 -13.66 14.58
C SER A 109 12.30 -12.17 14.88
N SER A 110 11.24 -11.87 15.65
CA SER A 110 10.91 -10.50 16.07
C SER A 110 12.09 -9.73 16.69
N GLY A 111 12.50 -8.65 16.03
CA GLY A 111 13.62 -7.78 16.40
C GLY A 111 15.02 -8.37 16.17
N GLY A 112 15.12 -9.50 15.46
CA GLY A 112 16.34 -9.92 14.80
C GLY A 112 16.59 -9.12 13.52
N THR A 113 17.84 -9.03 13.10
CA THR A 113 18.23 -8.29 11.90
C THR A 113 19.11 -9.13 10.99
N ALA A 114 18.87 -9.11 9.68
CA ALA A 114 19.81 -9.68 8.72
C ALA A 114 19.96 -8.82 7.46
N SER A 115 21.13 -8.84 6.82
CA SER A 115 21.40 -8.06 5.62
C SER A 115 22.27 -8.81 4.60
N ASN A 116 22.19 -8.44 3.33
CA ASN A 116 22.93 -9.05 2.22
C ASN A 116 22.62 -10.54 2.13
N ILE A 117 21.36 -10.86 1.84
CA ILE A 117 20.84 -12.23 1.88
C ILE A 117 20.66 -12.73 0.44
N ILE A 118 21.19 -13.90 0.13
CA ILE A 118 20.98 -14.59 -1.15
C ILE A 118 20.12 -15.82 -0.88
N VAL A 119 18.97 -15.90 -1.54
CA VAL A 119 18.06 -17.05 -1.48
C VAL A 119 18.15 -17.79 -2.81
N GLU A 120 18.95 -18.86 -2.83
CA GLU A 120 19.14 -19.69 -4.02
C GLU A 120 17.94 -20.62 -4.25
N SER A 121 18.00 -21.40 -5.33
CA SER A 121 16.94 -22.36 -5.69
C SER A 121 16.63 -23.36 -4.57
N GLY A 122 15.38 -23.38 -4.12
CA GLY A 122 14.91 -24.21 -3.01
C GLY A 122 15.32 -23.74 -1.61
N GLY A 123 15.99 -22.58 -1.49
CA GLY A 123 16.24 -21.90 -0.22
C GLY A 123 15.03 -21.09 0.24
N TYR A 124 14.90 -20.91 1.55
CA TYR A 124 13.75 -20.21 2.13
C TYR A 124 14.16 -19.18 3.18
N LEU A 125 13.79 -17.92 2.95
CA LEU A 125 13.91 -16.87 3.96
C LEU A 125 12.58 -16.66 4.66
N ASN A 126 12.59 -16.70 5.99
CA ASN A 126 11.42 -16.44 6.80
C ASN A 126 11.64 -15.19 7.68
N VAL A 127 10.79 -14.18 7.54
CA VAL A 127 10.87 -12.92 8.30
C VAL A 127 9.61 -12.73 9.12
N ASP A 128 9.73 -12.91 10.43
CA ASP A 128 8.63 -12.73 11.37
C ASP A 128 8.27 -11.27 11.58
N ILE A 129 7.11 -11.04 12.19
CA ILE A 129 6.67 -9.72 12.63
C ILE A 129 7.77 -9.01 13.44
N LEU A 130 8.04 -7.75 13.12
CA LEU A 130 9.13 -6.94 13.70
C LEU A 130 10.57 -7.45 13.47
N GLY A 131 10.77 -8.56 12.75
CA GLY A 131 12.07 -8.91 12.19
C GLY A 131 12.45 -7.95 11.07
N SER A 132 13.74 -7.73 10.83
CA SER A 132 14.22 -6.85 9.75
C SER A 132 15.19 -7.59 8.85
N ALA A 133 14.93 -7.57 7.54
CA ALA A 133 15.82 -8.11 6.53
C ALA A 133 16.13 -7.03 5.47
N SER A 134 17.37 -6.96 4.99
CA SER A 134 17.70 -6.01 3.91
C SER A 134 18.66 -6.56 2.86
N ASN A 135 18.68 -5.93 1.69
CA ASN A 135 19.50 -6.31 0.53
C ASN A 135 19.36 -7.80 0.19
N ILE A 136 18.13 -8.21 -0.11
CA ILE A 136 17.76 -9.59 -0.39
C ILE A 136 17.81 -9.81 -1.89
N THR A 137 18.48 -10.87 -2.34
CA THR A 137 18.39 -11.37 -3.72
C THR A 137 17.71 -12.73 -3.69
N VAL A 138 16.59 -12.86 -4.39
CA VAL A 138 15.86 -14.11 -4.54
C VAL A 138 16.12 -14.62 -5.95
N GLU A 139 16.79 -15.75 -6.06
CA GLU A 139 17.07 -16.41 -7.33
C GLU A 139 15.90 -17.28 -7.80
N SER A 140 16.02 -17.83 -9.00
CA SER A 140 14.99 -18.71 -9.57
C SER A 140 14.75 -19.95 -8.68
N GLY A 141 13.50 -20.15 -8.24
CA GLY A 141 13.11 -21.21 -7.32
C GLY A 141 13.44 -20.95 -5.85
N GLY A 142 14.03 -19.80 -5.51
CA GLY A 142 14.16 -19.34 -4.12
C GLY A 142 12.86 -18.68 -3.64
N ALA A 143 12.61 -18.72 -2.33
CA ALA A 143 11.39 -18.15 -1.76
C ALA A 143 11.64 -17.33 -0.48
N VAL A 144 10.94 -16.20 -0.38
CA VAL A 144 10.90 -15.37 0.82
C VAL A 144 9.48 -15.40 1.37
N MET A 145 9.32 -15.62 2.66
CA MET A 145 8.06 -15.55 3.39
C MET A 145 8.14 -14.44 4.42
N ASN A 146 7.36 -13.39 4.20
CA ASN A 146 7.25 -12.28 5.13
C ASN A 146 5.97 -12.43 5.97
N TRP A 147 6.12 -12.77 7.25
CA TRP A 147 5.05 -12.75 8.25
C TRP A 147 4.93 -11.40 8.93
N ARG A 148 4.93 -10.32 8.14
CA ARG A 148 4.76 -8.92 8.59
C ARG A 148 6.01 -8.31 9.23
N GLY A 149 7.19 -8.79 8.85
CA GLY A 149 8.47 -8.16 9.18
C GLY A 149 8.80 -7.00 8.24
N THR A 150 9.85 -6.23 8.55
CA THR A 150 10.40 -5.20 7.67
C THR A 150 11.36 -5.85 6.68
N ILE A 151 11.12 -5.66 5.38
CA ILE A 151 12.08 -6.01 4.33
C ILE A 151 12.46 -4.72 3.62
N ASP A 152 13.75 -4.44 3.43
CA ASP A 152 14.23 -3.26 2.68
C ASP A 152 15.25 -3.64 1.62
N GLY A 153 15.00 -3.29 0.35
CA GLY A 153 15.84 -3.73 -0.77
C GLY A 153 15.70 -5.22 -1.05
N VAL A 154 14.73 -5.61 -1.89
CA VAL A 154 14.54 -7.01 -2.32
C VAL A 154 14.56 -7.09 -3.85
N THR A 155 15.43 -7.91 -4.41
CA THR A 155 15.46 -8.21 -5.85
C THR A 155 14.93 -9.62 -6.05
N VAL A 156 13.81 -9.77 -6.75
CA VAL A 156 13.25 -11.08 -7.09
C VAL A 156 13.52 -11.36 -8.56
N SER A 157 14.33 -12.39 -8.80
CA SER A 157 14.66 -12.86 -10.15
C SER A 157 13.48 -13.60 -10.77
N SER A 158 13.52 -13.81 -12.09
CA SER A 158 12.55 -14.63 -12.81
C SER A 158 12.44 -16.03 -12.20
N GLY A 159 11.23 -16.48 -11.83
CA GLY A 159 11.01 -17.75 -11.14
C GLY A 159 11.24 -17.73 -9.61
N GLY A 160 11.67 -16.61 -9.03
CA GLY A 160 11.74 -16.41 -7.58
C GLY A 160 10.39 -15.99 -7.00
N VAL A 161 10.15 -16.29 -5.71
CA VAL A 161 8.86 -16.03 -5.05
C VAL A 161 9.02 -15.16 -3.81
N LEU A 162 8.24 -14.08 -3.73
CA LEU A 162 8.04 -13.28 -2.53
C LEU A 162 6.62 -13.50 -1.99
N MET A 163 6.50 -14.29 -0.93
CA MET A 163 5.25 -14.55 -0.22
C MET A 163 5.05 -13.52 0.90
N VAL A 164 3.85 -12.98 0.98
CA VAL A 164 3.47 -11.92 1.89
C VAL A 164 2.16 -12.26 2.58
N TYR A 165 2.18 -12.35 3.91
CA TYR A 165 1.01 -12.79 4.66
C TYR A 165 -0.03 -11.68 4.89
N LYS A 166 -1.29 -11.90 4.48
CA LYS A 166 -2.46 -11.02 4.72
C LYS A 166 -3.23 -11.40 6.00
N ASN A 167 -4.09 -10.54 6.53
CA ASN A 167 -5.15 -10.99 7.44
C ASN A 167 -6.53 -10.45 7.05
N SER A 168 -7.57 -11.10 7.55
CA SER A 168 -8.97 -10.94 7.11
C SER A 168 -9.59 -9.57 7.40
N ASN A 169 -8.96 -8.68 8.16
CA ASN A 169 -9.53 -7.35 8.49
C ASN A 169 -8.50 -6.21 8.63
N THR A 170 -7.24 -6.39 8.17
CA THR A 170 -6.29 -5.29 8.05
C THR A 170 -5.32 -5.41 6.89
N TRP A 171 -5.05 -4.22 6.35
CA TRP A 171 -4.26 -3.89 5.18
C TRP A 171 -2.85 -4.46 5.20
N LEU A 172 -2.35 -4.73 3.99
CA LEU A 172 -0.97 -5.08 3.69
C LEU A 172 -0.03 -3.98 4.22
N THR A 173 0.89 -4.32 5.13
CA THR A 173 2.02 -3.46 5.50
C THR A 173 3.28 -4.26 5.25
N VAL A 174 3.81 -4.14 4.03
CA VAL A 174 5.17 -4.55 3.71
C VAL A 174 5.92 -3.29 3.29
N PRO A 175 6.74 -2.69 4.16
CA PRO A 175 7.54 -1.53 3.79
C PRO A 175 8.78 -1.97 2.99
N THR A 176 8.59 -2.71 1.88
CA THR A 176 9.65 -2.93 0.89
C THR A 176 9.84 -1.63 0.14
N SER A 177 10.64 -0.75 0.72
CA SER A 177 10.83 0.61 0.21
C SER A 177 11.60 0.64 -1.12
N ASN A 178 12.11 -0.51 -1.60
CA ASN A 178 12.89 -0.68 -2.82
C ASN A 178 12.86 -2.15 -3.31
N ALA A 179 11.69 -2.67 -3.69
CA ALA A 179 11.64 -3.97 -4.36
C ALA A 179 12.04 -3.82 -5.85
N ILE A 180 12.73 -4.80 -6.41
CA ILE A 180 13.03 -4.90 -7.84
C ILE A 180 12.50 -6.25 -8.29
N LEU A 181 11.46 -6.25 -9.12
CA LEU A 181 10.84 -7.47 -9.64
C LEU A 181 11.27 -7.65 -11.09
N MET A 182 12.00 -8.73 -11.37
CA MET A 182 12.33 -9.09 -12.74
C MET A 182 11.11 -9.69 -13.45
N PRO A 183 10.99 -9.58 -14.79
CA PRO A 183 9.94 -10.28 -15.52
C PRO A 183 9.88 -11.78 -15.17
N GLY A 184 8.70 -12.24 -14.74
CA GLY A 184 8.49 -13.63 -14.26
C GLY A 184 8.75 -13.87 -12.77
N ALA A 185 9.00 -12.82 -11.97
CA ALA A 185 8.98 -12.90 -10.51
C ALA A 185 7.56 -13.04 -9.97
N TYR A 186 7.38 -13.79 -8.88
CA TYR A 186 6.10 -14.02 -8.24
C TYR A 186 5.98 -13.26 -6.92
N VAL A 187 4.84 -12.61 -6.71
CA VAL A 187 4.43 -12.13 -5.38
C VAL A 187 3.15 -12.88 -5.01
N ASP A 188 3.19 -13.62 -3.91
CA ASP A 188 2.06 -14.43 -3.41
C ASP A 188 1.51 -13.78 -2.13
N PHE A 189 0.20 -13.59 -2.06
CA PHE A 189 -0.48 -13.06 -0.87
C PHE A 189 -1.21 -14.17 -0.10
N VAL A 190 -0.51 -14.77 0.85
CA VAL A 190 -1.01 -15.92 1.61
C VAL A 190 -2.21 -15.53 2.50
N SER A 191 -3.29 -16.34 2.44
CA SER A 191 -4.50 -16.33 3.30
C SER A 191 -5.66 -15.37 2.95
N SER A 192 -6.06 -15.28 1.68
CA SER A 192 -7.35 -14.64 1.35
C SER A 192 -8.27 -15.50 0.49
N GLY A 193 -9.53 -15.64 0.95
CA GLY A 193 -10.64 -15.84 0.03
C GLY A 193 -10.68 -14.63 -0.89
N TYR A 194 -10.18 -14.82 -2.10
CA TYR A 194 -10.14 -13.81 -3.14
C TYR A 194 -11.47 -13.83 -3.90
N SER A 195 -11.98 -12.66 -4.28
CA SER A 195 -13.09 -12.52 -5.22
C SER A 195 -12.55 -12.05 -6.57
N ASP A 196 -13.21 -12.46 -7.66
CA ASP A 196 -12.79 -12.24 -9.05
C ASP A 196 -12.77 -10.76 -9.52
N GLU A 197 -12.94 -9.80 -8.60
CA GLU A 197 -13.11 -8.35 -8.86
C GLU A 197 -11.92 -7.49 -8.38
N ALA A 198 -10.73 -8.07 -8.27
CA ALA A 198 -9.55 -7.34 -7.81
C ALA A 198 -8.73 -6.75 -8.97
N GLY A 199 -8.21 -5.54 -8.76
CA GLY A 199 -7.35 -4.85 -9.72
C GLY A 199 -5.96 -4.60 -9.14
N VAL A 200 -5.00 -4.31 -10.02
CA VAL A 200 -3.68 -3.80 -9.66
C VAL A 200 -3.48 -2.47 -10.38
N SER A 201 -2.88 -1.51 -9.69
CA SER A 201 -2.51 -0.21 -10.24
C SER A 201 -1.06 0.06 -9.93
N TYR A 202 -0.32 0.56 -10.92
CA TYR A 202 1.06 0.96 -10.75
C TYR A 202 1.20 2.45 -11.00
N ASN A 203 1.79 3.16 -10.05
CA ASN A 203 2.12 4.57 -10.17
C ASN A 203 3.54 4.72 -10.71
N SER A 204 3.67 4.96 -12.01
CA SER A 204 4.96 5.11 -12.69
C SER A 204 5.79 6.31 -12.24
N SER A 205 5.21 7.25 -11.48
CA SER A 205 5.93 8.41 -10.94
C SER A 205 6.54 8.14 -9.56
N THR A 206 5.94 7.22 -8.79
CA THR A 206 6.40 6.85 -7.44
C THR A 206 7.02 5.45 -7.39
N GLY A 207 6.82 4.63 -8.43
CA GLY A 207 7.19 3.21 -8.44
C GLY A 207 6.24 2.35 -7.62
N GLU A 208 5.11 2.88 -7.15
CA GLU A 208 4.25 2.19 -6.19
C GLU A 208 3.25 1.26 -6.88
N LEU A 209 3.21 0.02 -6.42
CA LEU A 209 2.29 -1.03 -6.86
C LEU A 209 1.20 -1.19 -5.79
N ASP A 210 -0.01 -0.87 -6.19
CA ASP A 210 -1.24 -0.88 -5.38
C ASP A 210 -2.20 -1.96 -5.87
N PHE A 211 -2.95 -2.55 -4.93
CA PHE A 211 -3.93 -3.59 -5.23
C PHE A 211 -5.30 -3.14 -4.75
N THR A 212 -6.36 -3.39 -5.52
CA THR A 212 -7.74 -3.10 -5.14
C THR A 212 -8.52 -4.40 -5.04
N SER A 213 -9.42 -4.53 -4.08
CA SER A 213 -10.33 -5.69 -3.99
C SER A 213 -11.78 -5.19 -3.90
N ASN A 214 -12.68 -5.72 -4.74
CA ASN A 214 -14.09 -5.32 -4.83
C ASN A 214 -14.28 -3.82 -5.11
N GLY A 215 -13.51 -3.26 -6.05
CA GLY A 215 -13.62 -1.85 -6.45
C GLY A 215 -13.26 -0.81 -5.39
N THR A 216 -12.75 -1.22 -4.22
CA THR A 216 -12.25 -0.32 -3.17
C THR A 216 -10.73 -0.26 -3.26
N ALA A 217 -10.17 0.94 -3.39
CA ALA A 217 -8.73 1.15 -3.28
C ALA A 217 -8.27 0.68 -1.89
N ASN A 218 -7.39 -0.32 -1.83
CA ASN A 218 -6.82 -0.72 -0.55
C ASN A 218 -5.83 0.37 -0.14
N THR A 219 -6.10 1.07 0.96
CA THR A 219 -5.13 1.97 1.60
C THR A 219 -4.05 1.15 2.31
N SER A 220 -3.21 0.44 1.53
CA SER A 220 -2.03 -0.29 2.02
C SER A 220 -0.75 0.52 1.84
N THR A 221 0.31 0.12 2.54
CA THR A 221 1.66 0.59 2.23
C THR A 221 2.06 -0.05 0.90
N PRO A 222 2.38 0.73 -0.14
CA PRO A 222 2.59 0.19 -1.48
C PRO A 222 3.88 -0.62 -1.56
N ILE A 223 3.90 -1.62 -2.44
CA ILE A 223 5.17 -2.26 -2.84
C ILE A 223 5.83 -1.30 -3.83
N TYR A 224 7.00 -0.75 -3.50
CA TYR A 224 7.74 0.06 -4.46
C TYR A 224 8.55 -0.86 -5.37
N VAL A 225 8.19 -0.90 -6.65
CA VAL A 225 8.91 -1.65 -7.68
C VAL A 225 9.78 -0.66 -8.46
N ALA A 226 11.09 -0.85 -8.40
CA ALA A 226 12.04 -0.06 -9.17
C ALA A 226 12.15 -0.60 -10.60
N GLY A 227 12.05 0.30 -11.59
CA GLY A 227 12.06 -0.03 -13.01
C GLY A 227 10.95 0.73 -13.73
N GLY A 228 11.13 1.02 -15.02
CA GLY A 228 10.16 1.76 -15.84
C GLY A 228 8.91 0.95 -16.18
N HIS A 229 8.23 0.43 -15.15
CA HIS A 229 7.06 -0.41 -15.29
C HIS A 229 5.80 0.39 -15.64
N VAL A 230 4.75 -0.32 -16.05
CA VAL A 230 3.39 0.19 -16.27
C VAL A 230 2.39 -0.75 -15.60
N ALA A 231 1.17 -0.29 -15.33
CA ALA A 231 0.16 -1.12 -14.64
C ALA A 231 -0.12 -2.46 -15.36
N SER A 232 0.02 -2.52 -16.68
CA SER A 232 -0.12 -3.74 -17.48
C SER A 232 1.07 -4.70 -17.41
N ASP A 233 2.15 -4.34 -16.70
CA ASP A 233 3.20 -5.31 -16.30
C ASP A 233 2.72 -6.23 -15.17
N PHE A 234 1.56 -5.92 -14.59
CA PHE A 234 1.01 -6.57 -13.42
C PHE A 234 -0.38 -7.16 -13.72
N THR A 235 -0.62 -8.42 -13.36
CA THR A 235 -1.90 -9.15 -13.56
C THR A 235 -2.28 -9.93 -12.31
N VAL A 236 -3.45 -9.70 -11.70
CA VAL A 236 -3.82 -10.47 -10.50
C VAL A 236 -4.62 -11.72 -10.88
N MET A 237 -4.24 -12.90 -10.39
CA MET A 237 -5.00 -14.14 -10.55
C MET A 237 -5.31 -14.74 -9.18
N SER A 238 -6.51 -15.31 -8.99
CA SER A 238 -6.82 -16.14 -7.82
C SER A 238 -6.27 -17.56 -8.02
N ASP A 239 -5.53 -18.10 -7.06
CA ASP A 239 -5.03 -19.49 -7.01
C ASP A 239 -5.96 -20.43 -6.20
N GLY A 240 -7.07 -19.91 -5.65
CA GLY A 240 -7.93 -20.63 -4.71
C GLY A 240 -7.44 -20.64 -3.24
N SER A 241 -6.39 -19.88 -2.89
CA SER A 241 -5.79 -19.74 -1.55
C SER A 241 -5.05 -18.39 -1.26
N GLY A 242 -5.03 -17.44 -2.19
CA GLY A 242 -4.19 -16.23 -2.17
C GLY A 242 -3.51 -15.95 -3.52
N GLY A 243 -3.96 -14.92 -4.25
CA GLY A 243 -3.63 -14.76 -5.68
C GLY A 243 -2.15 -14.61 -6.09
N THR A 244 -1.85 -14.97 -7.34
CA THR A 244 -0.55 -14.93 -8.04
C THR A 244 -0.61 -14.07 -9.31
N LEU A 245 0.51 -13.49 -9.74
CA LEU A 245 0.61 -12.60 -10.91
C LEU A 245 1.66 -13.06 -11.91
N VAL A 246 1.28 -13.52 -13.12
CA VAL A 246 2.11 -13.57 -14.37
C VAL A 246 1.18 -13.70 -15.62
N LEU A 247 1.60 -13.14 -16.77
CA LEU A 247 1.00 -13.25 -18.12
C LEU A 247 1.99 -13.92 -19.11
N ILE A 248 1.69 -15.14 -19.58
CA ILE A 248 2.49 -15.87 -20.60
C ILE A 248 2.31 -15.36 -22.04
N ALA A 249 3.42 -15.34 -22.78
CA ALA A 249 3.53 -15.23 -24.24
C ALA A 249 2.72 -16.32 -24.98
N CYS A 250 1.88 -16.02 -25.96
CA CYS A 250 1.08 -17.02 -26.70
C CYS A 250 0.76 -16.57 -28.14
N PHE A 251 0.55 -17.53 -29.04
CA PHE A 251 -0.04 -17.37 -30.38
C PHE A 251 -1.56 -17.44 -30.33
N CYS A 252 -2.28 -16.66 -31.15
CA CYS A 252 -3.72 -16.88 -31.33
C CYS A 252 -4.01 -18.03 -32.30
N ALA A 253 -5.16 -18.69 -32.14
CA ALA A 253 -5.71 -19.61 -33.14
C ALA A 253 -5.71 -19.00 -34.55
N GLY A 254 -5.44 -19.83 -35.55
CA GLY A 254 -5.30 -19.46 -36.95
C GLY A 254 -3.90 -18.98 -37.34
N THR A 255 -2.99 -18.83 -36.38
CA THR A 255 -1.57 -18.51 -36.65
C THR A 255 -0.88 -19.71 -37.27
N HIS A 256 -0.37 -19.58 -38.49
CA HIS A 256 0.35 -20.65 -39.18
C HIS A 256 1.81 -20.72 -38.75
N ILE A 257 2.22 -21.89 -38.29
CA ILE A 257 3.59 -22.21 -37.91
C ILE A 257 4.26 -22.99 -39.04
N THR A 258 5.51 -22.66 -39.34
CA THR A 258 6.27 -23.37 -40.38
C THR A 258 6.75 -24.72 -39.85
N THR A 259 6.28 -25.79 -40.47
CA THR A 259 6.69 -27.18 -40.20
C THR A 259 7.56 -27.72 -41.34
N SER A 260 8.13 -28.92 -41.17
CA SER A 260 8.86 -29.62 -42.24
C SER A 260 8.03 -29.86 -43.50
N ASP A 261 6.71 -29.98 -43.34
CA ASP A 261 5.78 -30.40 -44.40
C ASP A 261 4.88 -29.24 -44.89
N GLY A 262 5.14 -28.01 -44.42
CA GLY A 262 4.41 -26.80 -44.81
C GLY A 262 3.94 -25.95 -43.63
N GLU A 263 3.20 -24.89 -43.92
CA GLU A 263 2.59 -24.02 -42.92
C GLU A 263 1.33 -24.69 -42.33
N VAL A 264 1.29 -24.89 -41.01
CA VAL A 264 0.16 -25.54 -40.30
C VAL A 264 -0.36 -24.60 -39.21
N PRO A 265 -1.69 -24.39 -39.08
CA PRO A 265 -2.23 -23.55 -38.01
C PRO A 265 -1.93 -24.15 -36.62
N VAL A 266 -1.60 -23.28 -35.66
CA VAL A 266 -1.09 -23.68 -34.33
C VAL A 266 -2.03 -24.61 -33.57
N GLU A 267 -3.35 -24.44 -33.72
CA GLU A 267 -4.36 -25.28 -33.09
C GLU A 267 -4.45 -26.71 -33.68
N ALA A 268 -3.90 -26.94 -34.88
CA ALA A 268 -3.88 -28.24 -35.53
C ALA A 268 -2.60 -29.05 -35.24
N LEU A 269 -1.57 -28.41 -34.67
CA LEU A 269 -0.32 -29.06 -34.29
C LEU A 269 -0.49 -30.02 -33.12
N ARG A 270 0.36 -31.03 -33.09
CA ARG A 270 0.39 -32.08 -32.07
C ARG A 270 1.80 -32.24 -31.50
N VAL A 271 1.86 -32.74 -30.26
CA VAL A 271 3.14 -33.15 -29.65
C VAL A 271 3.81 -34.19 -30.55
N GLY A 272 5.08 -33.98 -30.85
CA GLY A 272 5.86 -34.78 -31.80
C GLY A 272 5.94 -34.21 -33.22
N ASP A 273 5.06 -33.27 -33.61
CA ASP A 273 5.16 -32.62 -34.93
C ASP A 273 6.46 -31.82 -35.02
N ASN A 274 6.98 -31.66 -36.24
CA ASN A 274 8.31 -31.08 -36.50
C ASN A 274 8.20 -29.64 -36.98
N VAL A 275 8.74 -28.68 -36.21
CA VAL A 275 8.81 -27.26 -36.58
C VAL A 275 10.18 -26.88 -37.10
N LEU A 276 10.20 -25.92 -38.03
CA LEU A 276 11.43 -25.35 -38.58
C LEU A 276 11.90 -24.17 -37.73
N THR A 277 13.15 -24.22 -37.27
CA THR A 277 13.77 -23.11 -36.53
C THR A 277 14.52 -22.16 -37.46
N VAL A 278 14.78 -20.94 -37.00
CA VAL A 278 15.54 -19.91 -37.76
C VAL A 278 16.95 -20.38 -38.11
N GLU A 279 17.57 -21.21 -37.28
CA GLU A 279 18.87 -21.81 -37.56
C GLU A 279 18.82 -22.93 -38.63
N GLY A 280 17.64 -23.21 -39.20
CA GLY A 280 17.44 -24.26 -40.20
C GLY A 280 17.38 -25.67 -39.62
N LYS A 281 17.29 -25.81 -38.29
CA LYS A 281 17.13 -27.11 -37.63
C LYS A 281 15.65 -27.48 -37.58
N ILE A 282 15.37 -28.77 -37.69
CA ILE A 282 14.04 -29.32 -37.47
C ILE A 282 13.97 -29.81 -36.03
N ARG A 283 12.96 -29.37 -35.28
CA ARG A 283 12.76 -29.72 -33.87
C ARG A 283 11.35 -30.28 -33.65
N SER A 284 11.24 -31.35 -32.88
CA SER A 284 9.94 -31.92 -32.52
C SER A 284 9.31 -31.16 -31.36
N ILE A 285 8.00 -30.93 -31.43
CA ILE A 285 7.22 -30.28 -30.38
C ILE A 285 7.16 -31.18 -29.16
N ARG A 286 7.58 -30.66 -28.01
CA ARG A 286 7.59 -31.34 -26.71
C ARG A 286 6.25 -31.21 -26.00
N TRP A 287 5.63 -30.04 -26.09
CA TRP A 287 4.32 -29.76 -25.49
C TRP A 287 3.66 -28.56 -26.15
N ILE A 288 2.33 -28.46 -26.04
CA ILE A 288 1.55 -27.32 -26.52
C ILE A 288 0.66 -26.84 -25.38
N GLY A 289 0.97 -25.66 -24.85
CA GLY A 289 0.14 -24.99 -23.85
C GLY A 289 -1.09 -24.37 -24.49
N ARG A 290 -2.26 -24.48 -23.85
CA ARG A 290 -3.54 -23.97 -24.37
C ARG A 290 -4.29 -23.13 -23.34
N ARG A 291 -4.93 -22.05 -23.81
CA ARG A 291 -5.73 -21.11 -23.02
C ARG A 291 -6.91 -20.61 -23.84
N ASN A 292 -8.08 -20.54 -23.23
CA ASN A 292 -9.28 -20.02 -23.86
C ASN A 292 -9.89 -18.91 -23.01
N TYR A 293 -10.15 -17.75 -23.62
CA TYR A 293 -10.79 -16.60 -22.99
C TYR A 293 -12.07 -16.21 -23.74
N PRO A 294 -13.20 -15.98 -23.05
CA PRO A 294 -14.41 -15.49 -23.69
C PRO A 294 -14.21 -14.04 -24.19
N VAL A 295 -14.95 -13.63 -25.22
CA VAL A 295 -14.82 -12.26 -25.77
C VAL A 295 -15.07 -11.17 -24.71
N SER A 296 -15.91 -11.44 -23.69
CA SER A 296 -16.16 -10.53 -22.57
C SER A 296 -14.90 -10.29 -21.74
N ALA A 297 -14.10 -11.31 -21.49
CA ALA A 297 -12.85 -11.19 -20.73
C ALA A 297 -11.86 -10.22 -21.41
N SER A 298 -11.82 -10.18 -22.75
CA SER A 298 -10.97 -9.23 -23.49
C SER A 298 -11.47 -7.78 -23.44
N LYS A 299 -12.77 -7.56 -23.19
CA LYS A 299 -13.35 -6.23 -23.00
C LYS A 299 -13.11 -5.70 -21.59
N GLU A 300 -13.19 -6.59 -20.60
CA GLU A 300 -12.97 -6.30 -19.19
C GLU A 300 -11.48 -6.15 -18.88
N ASN A 301 -10.63 -6.94 -19.55
CA ASN A 301 -9.18 -6.89 -19.43
C ASN A 301 -8.52 -6.69 -20.82
N PRO A 302 -8.16 -5.44 -21.19
CA PRO A 302 -7.47 -5.14 -22.43
C PRO A 302 -6.13 -5.86 -22.62
N ASP A 303 -5.47 -6.30 -21.54
CA ASP A 303 -4.17 -6.99 -21.62
C ASP A 303 -4.28 -8.41 -22.19
N LEU A 304 -5.49 -9.00 -22.13
CA LEU A 304 -5.81 -10.26 -22.82
C LEU A 304 -6.01 -10.07 -24.33
N THR A 305 -6.18 -8.81 -24.79
CA THR A 305 -6.40 -8.51 -26.20
C THR A 305 -5.10 -8.69 -26.99
N PRO A 306 -5.11 -9.40 -28.13
CA PRO A 306 -3.90 -9.65 -28.90
C PRO A 306 -3.32 -8.37 -29.50
N VAL A 307 -1.98 -8.35 -29.61
CA VAL A 307 -1.29 -7.45 -30.54
C VAL A 307 -1.38 -8.03 -31.94
N VAL A 308 -1.76 -7.19 -32.89
CA VAL A 308 -1.86 -7.54 -34.30
C VAL A 308 -0.76 -6.87 -35.08
N PHE A 309 0.06 -7.69 -35.73
CA PHE A 309 1.02 -7.28 -36.74
C PHE A 309 0.34 -7.43 -38.09
N LEU A 310 0.00 -6.31 -38.75
CA LEU A 310 -0.56 -6.37 -40.10
C LEU A 310 0.43 -7.01 -41.07
N LYS A 311 -0.08 -7.64 -42.12
CA LYS A 311 0.75 -8.16 -43.21
C LYS A 311 1.80 -7.13 -43.67
N GLY A 312 3.06 -7.53 -43.68
CA GLY A 312 4.19 -6.68 -44.09
C GLY A 312 4.68 -5.65 -43.06
N SER A 313 4.10 -5.61 -41.85
CA SER A 313 4.45 -4.63 -40.81
C SER A 313 5.87 -4.74 -40.25
N LEU A 314 6.50 -5.92 -40.34
CA LEU A 314 7.89 -6.16 -39.92
C LEU A 314 8.92 -5.91 -41.04
N GLY A 315 8.44 -5.55 -42.24
CA GLY A 315 9.26 -5.35 -43.43
C GLY A 315 9.44 -6.59 -44.28
N PHE A 316 9.92 -6.40 -45.52
CA PHE A 316 10.14 -7.48 -46.51
C PHE A 316 8.92 -8.39 -46.78
N GLY A 317 7.70 -7.86 -46.59
CA GLY A 317 6.47 -8.64 -46.76
C GLY A 317 6.15 -9.57 -45.59
N LEU A 318 6.79 -9.40 -44.43
CA LEU A 318 6.55 -10.13 -43.19
C LEU A 318 5.77 -9.28 -42.16
N PRO A 319 4.90 -9.88 -41.34
CA PRO A 319 4.38 -11.25 -41.49
C PRO A 319 3.62 -11.40 -42.82
N ARG A 320 3.53 -12.62 -43.35
CA ARG A 320 2.91 -12.93 -44.66
C ARG A 320 1.40 -12.74 -44.65
N ARG A 321 0.79 -12.84 -43.46
CA ARG A 321 -0.61 -12.58 -43.13
C ARG A 321 -0.65 -11.75 -41.84
N ASP A 322 -1.82 -11.26 -41.46
CA ASP A 322 -1.98 -10.61 -40.18
C ASP A 322 -1.69 -11.62 -39.06
N LEU A 323 -0.72 -11.30 -38.19
CA LEU A 323 -0.27 -12.16 -37.11
C LEU A 323 -0.81 -11.63 -35.77
N TYR A 324 -1.43 -12.52 -35.00
CA TYR A 324 -2.07 -12.22 -33.73
C TYR A 324 -1.36 -12.96 -32.60
N VAL A 325 -0.79 -12.22 -31.65
CA VAL A 325 -0.03 -12.77 -30.52
C VAL A 325 -0.40 -12.05 -29.23
N SER A 326 -0.20 -12.71 -28.08
CA SER A 326 -0.37 -12.04 -26.79
C SER A 326 0.68 -10.95 -26.63
N GLN A 327 0.39 -9.98 -25.78
CA GLN A 327 1.19 -8.76 -25.65
C GLN A 327 2.65 -9.02 -25.23
N ASN A 328 2.90 -10.08 -24.45
CA ASN A 328 4.22 -10.46 -23.97
C ASN A 328 4.98 -11.43 -24.89
N HIS A 329 4.36 -11.89 -25.98
CA HIS A 329 4.99 -12.80 -26.93
C HIS A 329 6.13 -12.11 -27.68
N ALA A 330 7.35 -12.66 -27.59
CA ALA A 330 8.52 -12.02 -28.16
C ALA A 330 8.72 -12.36 -29.64
N MET A 331 8.80 -11.31 -30.46
CA MET A 331 9.19 -11.39 -31.86
C MET A 331 10.72 -11.34 -31.96
N PHE A 332 11.31 -12.15 -32.84
CA PHE A 332 12.74 -12.15 -33.08
C PHE A 332 13.12 -11.16 -34.19
N ILE A 333 13.78 -10.07 -33.82
CA ILE A 333 14.13 -8.97 -34.73
C ILE A 333 15.59 -8.57 -34.50
N ASP A 334 16.37 -8.52 -35.57
CA ASP A 334 17.78 -8.10 -35.58
C ASP A 334 18.65 -8.82 -34.53
N GLY A 335 18.38 -10.11 -34.27
CA GLY A 335 19.12 -10.91 -33.30
C GLY A 335 18.59 -10.87 -31.87
N ASN A 336 17.46 -10.19 -31.62
CA ASN A 336 16.92 -9.97 -30.27
C ASN A 336 15.46 -10.41 -30.17
N LEU A 337 15.06 -10.88 -28.99
CA LEU A 337 13.68 -11.17 -28.62
C LEU A 337 13.03 -9.90 -28.06
N ILE A 338 11.96 -9.43 -28.70
CA ILE A 338 11.26 -8.19 -28.33
C ILE A 338 9.78 -8.48 -28.12
N PRO A 339 9.22 -8.26 -26.92
CA PRO A 339 7.78 -8.44 -26.68
C PRO A 339 6.91 -7.64 -27.65
N ALA A 340 5.82 -8.24 -28.10
CA ALA A 340 4.92 -7.64 -29.08
C ALA A 340 4.40 -6.25 -28.66
N ARG A 341 4.10 -6.04 -27.38
CA ARG A 341 3.67 -4.74 -26.82
C ARG A 341 4.69 -3.62 -27.05
N ASN A 342 5.98 -3.97 -27.02
CA ASN A 342 7.08 -3.03 -27.24
C ASN A 342 7.27 -2.66 -28.71
N LEU A 343 6.50 -3.27 -29.62
CA LEU A 343 6.52 -2.99 -31.06
C LEU A 343 5.26 -2.23 -31.53
N ILE A 344 4.31 -1.97 -30.64
CA ILE A 344 3.09 -1.21 -30.96
C ILE A 344 3.46 0.20 -31.40
N ASN A 345 2.99 0.58 -32.59
CA ASN A 345 3.26 1.87 -33.21
C ASN A 345 2.00 2.63 -33.64
N GLY A 346 0.81 2.06 -33.41
CA GLY A 346 -0.47 2.69 -33.71
C GLY A 346 -0.78 2.84 -35.21
N LYS A 347 0.08 2.33 -36.09
CA LYS A 347 -0.06 2.46 -37.56
C LYS A 347 -0.27 1.10 -38.22
N ASN A 348 0.61 0.15 -37.96
CA ASN A 348 0.59 -1.18 -38.58
C ASN A 348 0.82 -2.33 -37.58
N ILE A 349 1.14 -1.99 -36.33
CA ILE A 349 1.20 -2.89 -35.18
C ILE A 349 0.37 -2.24 -34.07
N PHE A 350 -0.73 -2.88 -33.67
CA PHE A 350 -1.66 -2.33 -32.69
C PHE A 350 -2.48 -3.42 -31.99
N ILE A 351 -3.04 -3.08 -30.83
CA ILE A 351 -3.95 -3.96 -30.08
C ILE A 351 -5.31 -3.96 -30.79
N LYS A 352 -5.88 -5.15 -31.03
CA LYS A 352 -7.17 -5.29 -31.73
C LYS A 352 -8.02 -6.40 -31.13
N THR A 353 -9.24 -6.06 -30.70
CA THR A 353 -10.23 -7.05 -30.28
C THR A 353 -10.66 -7.92 -31.47
N THR A 354 -10.71 -9.23 -31.27
CA THR A 354 -11.10 -10.20 -32.30
C THR A 354 -12.61 -10.26 -32.55
N GLY A 355 -13.41 -9.77 -31.59
CA GLY A 355 -14.88 -9.83 -31.63
C GLY A 355 -15.45 -11.25 -31.43
N LYS A 356 -14.59 -12.22 -31.06
CA LYS A 356 -14.91 -13.62 -30.76
C LYS A 356 -14.05 -14.09 -29.58
N ASP A 357 -14.33 -15.26 -29.04
CA ASP A 357 -13.48 -15.88 -28.02
C ASP A 357 -12.04 -16.02 -28.52
N ILE A 358 -11.08 -15.77 -27.63
CA ILE A 358 -9.66 -15.80 -27.92
C ILE A 358 -9.10 -17.13 -27.45
N GLN A 359 -8.48 -17.87 -28.38
CA GLN A 359 -7.78 -19.10 -28.07
C GLN A 359 -6.28 -18.86 -28.26
N TYR A 360 -5.53 -19.05 -27.19
CA TYR A 360 -4.10 -18.89 -27.12
C TYR A 360 -3.39 -20.25 -27.02
N PHE A 361 -2.31 -20.37 -27.79
CA PHE A 361 -1.48 -21.56 -27.87
C PHE A 361 -0.01 -21.17 -27.70
N HIS A 362 0.81 -22.03 -27.11
CA HIS A 362 2.26 -21.87 -27.16
C HIS A 362 2.94 -23.22 -27.36
N ILE A 363 4.08 -23.22 -28.06
CA ILE A 363 4.79 -24.43 -28.48
C ILE A 363 6.05 -24.54 -27.64
N GLU A 364 6.17 -25.59 -26.85
CA GLU A 364 7.39 -25.93 -26.11
C GLU A 364 8.20 -26.93 -26.93
N LEU A 365 9.51 -26.69 -27.03
CA LEU A 365 10.50 -27.61 -27.60
C LEU A 365 11.44 -28.11 -26.50
N ASP A 366 12.39 -29.00 -26.82
CA ASP A 366 13.38 -29.47 -25.83
C ASP A 366 14.31 -28.36 -25.31
N ASN A 367 14.51 -27.30 -26.09
CA ASN A 367 15.20 -26.08 -25.66
C ASN A 367 14.41 -24.88 -26.18
N HIS A 368 14.53 -23.73 -25.54
CA HIS A 368 14.04 -22.48 -26.09
C HIS A 368 14.69 -22.23 -27.45
N ASP A 369 13.90 -21.93 -28.48
CA ASP A 369 14.36 -21.78 -29.86
C ASP A 369 13.49 -20.73 -30.58
N ILE A 370 13.85 -20.39 -31.81
CA ILE A 370 13.11 -19.40 -32.61
C ILE A 370 12.49 -20.11 -33.81
N ILE A 371 11.19 -19.99 -33.96
CA ILE A 371 10.40 -20.59 -35.05
C ILE A 371 9.76 -19.51 -35.92
N PHE A 372 9.08 -19.91 -37.00
CA PHE A 372 8.39 -18.99 -37.90
C PHE A 372 6.86 -19.08 -37.75
N ALA A 373 6.23 -17.97 -37.36
CA ALA A 373 4.78 -17.77 -37.32
C ALA A 373 4.36 -16.75 -38.39
N GLU A 374 3.50 -17.14 -39.33
CA GLU A 374 3.16 -16.37 -40.54
C GLU A 374 4.41 -15.89 -41.30
N GLY A 375 5.49 -16.68 -41.25
CA GLY A 375 6.79 -16.34 -41.81
C GLY A 375 7.63 -15.35 -41.00
N ALA A 376 7.12 -14.79 -39.90
CA ALA A 376 7.88 -13.94 -38.99
C ALA A 376 8.58 -14.80 -37.91
N ALA A 377 9.84 -14.47 -37.60
CA ALA A 377 10.61 -15.17 -36.58
C ALA A 377 10.13 -14.78 -35.17
N THR A 378 9.94 -15.78 -34.30
CA THR A 378 9.29 -15.61 -32.99
C THR A 378 9.68 -16.71 -32.01
N GLU A 379 9.54 -16.45 -30.73
CA GLU A 379 9.98 -17.38 -29.68
C GLU A 379 9.09 -18.64 -29.54
N THR A 380 9.71 -19.74 -29.10
CA THR A 380 9.01 -20.90 -28.54
C THR A 380 8.78 -20.70 -27.04
N PHE A 381 8.03 -21.57 -26.38
CA PHE A 381 7.82 -21.48 -24.93
C PHE A 381 9.13 -21.76 -24.20
N ILE A 382 9.47 -20.88 -23.26
CA ILE A 382 10.49 -21.09 -22.25
C ILE A 382 9.78 -21.25 -20.91
N ASP A 383 10.14 -22.30 -20.18
CA ASP A 383 9.62 -22.49 -18.83
C ASP A 383 10.48 -21.73 -17.82
N ASP A 384 10.11 -20.47 -17.61
CA ASP A 384 10.58 -19.59 -16.54
C ASP A 384 9.65 -19.63 -15.32
N GLY A 385 8.85 -20.70 -15.19
CA GLY A 385 7.83 -20.86 -14.16
C GLY A 385 6.40 -20.63 -14.67
N GLY A 386 6.23 -20.02 -15.86
CA GLY A 386 4.92 -19.75 -16.42
C GLY A 386 4.10 -20.99 -16.79
N ARG A 387 4.66 -22.22 -16.83
CA ARG A 387 3.92 -23.39 -17.39
C ARG A 387 2.58 -23.65 -16.69
N CYS A 388 2.48 -23.35 -15.39
CA CYS A 388 1.30 -23.60 -14.56
C CYS A 388 0.06 -22.79 -14.98
N GLU A 389 0.21 -21.71 -15.74
CA GLU A 389 -0.95 -20.89 -16.09
C GLU A 389 -1.73 -21.38 -17.33
N PHE A 390 -1.24 -22.41 -18.04
CA PHE A 390 -1.97 -23.03 -19.16
C PHE A 390 -3.04 -24.00 -18.64
N GLN A 391 -4.24 -23.96 -19.23
CA GLN A 391 -5.40 -24.74 -18.79
C GLN A 391 -5.17 -26.26 -18.90
N ASN A 392 -4.23 -26.69 -19.74
CA ASN A 392 -3.89 -28.10 -19.97
C ASN A 392 -2.58 -28.55 -19.29
N ILE A 393 -2.10 -27.86 -18.25
CA ILE A 393 -0.85 -28.22 -17.54
C ILE A 393 -0.81 -29.69 -17.08
N ASN A 394 -1.95 -30.27 -16.68
CA ASN A 394 -2.03 -31.67 -16.26
C ASN A 394 -1.61 -32.67 -17.36
N GLU A 395 -1.75 -32.30 -18.64
CA GLU A 395 -1.24 -33.09 -19.77
C GLU A 395 0.29 -33.18 -19.74
N TYR A 396 0.97 -32.08 -19.39
CA TYR A 396 2.42 -32.04 -19.29
C TYR A 396 2.94 -32.96 -18.19
N PHE A 397 2.37 -32.89 -16.98
CA PHE A 397 2.76 -33.77 -15.87
C PHE A 397 2.45 -35.25 -16.14
N SER A 398 1.42 -35.53 -16.93
CA SER A 398 1.11 -36.89 -17.38
C SER A 398 2.17 -37.44 -18.35
N LEU A 399 2.71 -36.58 -19.22
CA LEU A 399 3.76 -36.92 -20.19
C LEU A 399 5.15 -37.04 -19.54
N TYR A 400 5.44 -36.23 -18.51
CA TYR A 400 6.77 -36.09 -17.92
C TYR A 400 6.76 -36.27 -16.39
N LYS A 401 6.68 -37.53 -15.93
CA LYS A 401 6.51 -37.90 -14.50
C LYS A 401 7.73 -37.63 -13.60
N ASN A 402 8.94 -37.52 -14.16
CA ASN A 402 10.18 -37.24 -13.43
C ASN A 402 10.70 -35.85 -13.80
N TYR A 403 9.90 -34.83 -13.54
CA TYR A 403 10.21 -33.45 -13.91
C TYR A 403 11.25 -32.85 -12.96
N ASN A 404 12.39 -32.43 -13.52
CA ASN A 404 13.35 -31.54 -12.86
C ASN A 404 13.28 -30.19 -13.56
N THR A 405 13.03 -29.12 -12.81
CA THR A 405 13.12 -27.74 -13.29
C THR A 405 14.55 -27.48 -13.78
N LYS A 406 14.71 -27.16 -15.07
CA LYS A 406 15.97 -26.62 -15.59
C LYS A 406 15.88 -25.09 -15.54
N PRO A 407 16.97 -24.38 -15.19
CA PRO A 407 17.00 -22.93 -15.29
C PRO A 407 16.59 -22.47 -16.70
N ALA A 408 15.70 -21.48 -16.78
CA ALA A 408 15.29 -20.89 -18.05
C ALA A 408 16.50 -20.30 -18.77
N SER A 409 16.79 -20.79 -19.97
CA SER A 409 17.88 -20.31 -20.81
C SER A 409 17.32 -19.79 -22.13
N TYR A 410 17.44 -18.48 -22.35
CA TYR A 410 16.98 -17.85 -23.57
C TYR A 410 17.92 -18.12 -24.74
N CYS A 411 17.37 -18.37 -25.94
CA CYS A 411 18.14 -18.64 -27.16
C CYS A 411 18.76 -17.38 -27.79
N ALA A 412 18.26 -16.19 -27.40
CA ALA A 412 18.76 -14.90 -27.85
C ALA A 412 18.53 -13.84 -26.76
N PRO A 413 19.28 -12.71 -26.80
CA PRO A 413 19.06 -11.60 -25.86
C PRO A 413 17.63 -11.06 -25.95
N ARG A 414 16.99 -10.86 -24.79
CA ARG A 414 15.68 -10.23 -24.68
C ARG A 414 15.85 -8.74 -24.41
N ILE A 415 15.14 -7.89 -25.17
CA ILE A 415 15.20 -6.43 -25.03
C ILE A 415 13.82 -5.89 -24.72
N ASP A 416 13.67 -5.34 -23.52
CA ASP A 416 12.42 -4.71 -23.07
C ASP A 416 12.47 -3.17 -23.12
N SER A 417 13.66 -2.57 -23.19
CA SER A 417 13.87 -1.12 -23.30
C SER A 417 15.26 -0.77 -23.87
N GLY A 418 15.50 0.50 -24.20
CA GLY A 418 16.82 1.02 -24.58
C GLY A 418 16.95 1.46 -26.04
N GLU A 419 18.13 2.01 -26.38
CA GLU A 419 18.41 2.63 -27.69
C GLU A 419 18.17 1.67 -28.86
N LYS A 420 18.57 0.41 -28.71
CA LYS A 420 18.38 -0.62 -29.75
C LYS A 420 16.90 -0.88 -30.06
N LEU A 421 16.04 -0.85 -29.04
CA LEU A 421 14.59 -0.98 -29.23
C LEU A 421 14.03 0.23 -29.97
N GLU A 422 14.46 1.45 -29.62
CA GLU A 422 14.03 2.68 -30.28
C GLU A 422 14.47 2.74 -31.75
N GLU A 423 15.68 2.28 -32.08
CA GLU A 423 16.13 2.11 -33.47
C GLU A 423 15.17 1.21 -34.27
N ILE A 424 14.80 0.06 -33.71
CA ILE A 424 13.89 -0.89 -34.35
C ILE A 424 12.48 -0.30 -34.49
N ARG A 425 11.95 0.35 -33.44
CA ARG A 425 10.64 1.03 -33.49
C ARG A 425 10.60 2.10 -34.56
N ASN A 426 11.64 2.95 -34.64
CA ASN A 426 11.76 3.98 -35.66
C ASN A 426 11.83 3.40 -37.08
N ARG A 427 12.56 2.28 -37.26
CA ARG A 427 12.62 1.58 -38.54
C ARG A 427 11.24 1.03 -38.95
N LEU A 428 10.52 0.40 -38.03
CA LEU A 428 9.20 -0.19 -38.29
C LEU A 428 8.10 0.87 -38.52
N LEU A 429 8.17 2.02 -37.84
CA LEU A 429 7.26 3.16 -38.06
C LEU A 429 7.37 3.72 -39.50
N ASN A 430 8.60 3.75 -40.01
CA ASN A 430 8.96 4.30 -41.31
C ASN A 430 8.88 3.28 -42.46
N PHE A 431 8.52 2.02 -42.18
CA PHE A 431 8.27 1.04 -43.23
C PHE A 431 7.02 1.44 -44.04
N PRO A 432 7.12 1.62 -45.36
CA PRO A 432 5.98 2.02 -46.17
C PRO A 432 5.02 0.84 -46.32
N LEU A 433 3.89 0.90 -45.60
CA LEU A 433 2.68 0.20 -46.04
C LEU A 433 2.25 0.86 -47.35
N SER A 434 2.17 0.06 -48.42
CA SER A 434 1.74 0.55 -49.72
C SER A 434 0.35 1.20 -49.62
N ASN A 435 0.30 2.48 -49.99
CA ASN A 435 -0.85 3.31 -50.36
C ASN A 435 -1.92 3.64 -49.29
N SER A 436 -1.84 4.84 -48.71
CA SER A 436 -2.80 5.94 -49.01
C SER A 436 -2.46 7.24 -48.26
N ILE A 437 -2.33 8.33 -49.01
CA ILE A 437 -2.04 9.70 -48.60
C ILE A 437 -3.33 10.40 -48.17
N LEU A 438 -3.37 11.02 -46.99
CA LEU A 438 -4.18 12.22 -46.71
C LEU A 438 -3.47 13.01 -45.59
N GLY A 439 -2.96 14.20 -45.94
CA GLY A 439 -2.10 15.03 -45.10
C GLY A 439 -2.83 15.79 -43.99
N LYS A 440 -2.03 16.28 -43.04
CA LYS A 440 -2.40 17.19 -41.95
C LYS A 440 -3.05 18.47 -42.52
N ILE A 441 -4.19 18.90 -41.96
CA ILE A 441 -4.93 20.09 -42.42
C ILE A 441 -4.51 21.33 -41.62
N ASN A 442 -4.19 22.43 -42.32
CA ASN A 442 -3.90 23.72 -41.67
C ASN A 442 -5.17 24.60 -41.59
N GLY A 443 -5.20 25.49 -40.61
CA GLY A 443 -6.27 26.47 -40.39
C GLY A 443 -5.90 27.39 -39.23
N TYR A 444 -6.67 28.45 -38.99
CA TYR A 444 -6.44 29.39 -37.88
C TYR A 444 -7.71 30.13 -37.45
N ILE A 445 -7.86 30.42 -36.16
CA ILE A 445 -8.93 31.27 -35.60
C ILE A 445 -8.49 32.74 -35.66
N THR A 446 -9.22 33.56 -36.38
CA THR A 446 -8.88 34.98 -36.58
C THR A 446 -9.41 35.89 -35.49
N SER A 447 -10.60 35.60 -34.94
CA SER A 447 -11.14 36.37 -33.81
C SER A 447 -12.16 35.57 -33.01
N VAL A 448 -12.24 35.88 -31.71
CA VAL A 448 -13.28 35.39 -30.81
C VAL A 448 -13.87 36.60 -30.07
N SER A 449 -15.17 36.81 -30.18
CA SER A 449 -15.95 37.74 -29.37
C SER A 449 -16.91 36.97 -28.46
N GLU A 450 -17.66 37.69 -27.62
CA GLU A 450 -18.74 37.09 -26.82
C GLU A 450 -19.73 36.31 -27.68
N THR A 451 -20.01 36.74 -28.92
CA THR A 451 -21.10 36.18 -29.73
C THR A 451 -20.64 35.57 -31.06
N ASN A 452 -19.38 35.71 -31.45
CA ASN A 452 -18.91 35.24 -32.75
C ASN A 452 -17.47 34.69 -32.70
N ILE A 453 -17.25 33.55 -33.40
CA ILE A 453 -15.93 32.95 -33.61
C ILE A 453 -15.68 32.92 -35.13
N SER A 454 -14.59 33.51 -35.58
CA SER A 454 -14.23 33.59 -37.01
C SER A 454 -12.86 32.99 -37.30
N GLY A 455 -12.67 32.46 -38.50
CA GLY A 455 -11.39 31.89 -38.92
C GLY A 455 -11.37 31.40 -40.36
N TRP A 456 -10.29 30.69 -40.71
CA TRP A 456 -10.11 30.08 -42.03
C TRP A 456 -9.48 28.68 -41.93
N ILE A 457 -9.74 27.83 -42.93
CA ILE A 457 -9.24 26.45 -43.01
C ILE A 457 -8.78 26.13 -44.44
N GLU A 458 -7.67 25.41 -44.58
CA GLU A 458 -7.17 24.89 -45.86
C GLU A 458 -7.92 23.62 -46.29
N ALA A 459 -8.26 23.53 -47.58
CA ALA A 459 -8.87 22.38 -48.19
C ALA A 459 -8.06 21.94 -49.42
N HIS A 460 -7.71 20.65 -49.48
CA HIS A 460 -6.97 20.06 -50.61
C HIS A 460 -7.86 19.72 -51.83
N SER A 461 -9.19 19.90 -51.74
CA SER A 461 -10.10 19.64 -52.87
C SER A 461 -11.40 20.43 -52.76
N LYS A 462 -12.20 20.45 -53.85
CA LYS A 462 -13.58 20.99 -53.89
C LYS A 462 -14.59 20.24 -52.99
N LYS A 463 -14.24 19.07 -52.45
CA LYS A 463 -15.02 18.42 -51.39
C LYS A 463 -14.63 19.06 -50.06
N SER A 464 -15.51 19.92 -49.53
CA SER A 464 -15.30 20.61 -48.25
C SER A 464 -15.33 19.60 -47.10
N PRO A 465 -14.24 19.45 -46.32
CA PRO A 465 -14.28 18.69 -45.07
C PRO A 465 -15.25 19.37 -44.08
N LYS A 466 -15.95 18.57 -43.27
CA LYS A 466 -16.85 19.10 -42.23
C LYS A 466 -16.10 19.24 -40.91
N PHE A 467 -16.30 20.36 -40.23
CA PHE A 467 -15.68 20.67 -38.94
C PHE A 467 -16.75 21.01 -37.90
N ARG A 468 -16.43 20.80 -36.63
CA ARG A 468 -17.24 21.20 -35.47
C ARG A 468 -16.47 22.12 -34.54
N ILE A 469 -17.19 23.04 -33.88
CA ILE A 469 -16.67 23.92 -32.83
C ILE A 469 -17.04 23.34 -31.47
N VAL A 470 -16.05 23.27 -30.58
CA VAL A 470 -16.20 22.82 -29.20
C VAL A 470 -15.72 23.93 -28.27
N VAL A 471 -16.53 24.30 -27.28
CA VAL A 471 -16.16 25.26 -26.24
C VAL A 471 -16.34 24.61 -24.87
N ASP A 472 -15.29 24.62 -24.05
CA ASP A 472 -15.27 23.98 -22.73
C ASP A 472 -15.82 22.54 -22.76
N ASP A 473 -15.36 21.76 -23.74
CA ASP A 473 -15.74 20.37 -24.04
C ASP A 473 -17.19 20.14 -24.50
N ILE A 474 -17.96 21.21 -24.74
CA ILE A 474 -19.32 21.14 -25.30
C ILE A 474 -19.27 21.44 -26.80
N THR A 475 -19.79 20.53 -27.63
CA THR A 475 -19.93 20.78 -29.07
C THR A 475 -21.06 21.78 -29.32
N LEU A 476 -20.73 22.97 -29.81
CA LEU A 476 -21.70 24.04 -30.08
C LEU A 476 -22.36 23.90 -31.45
N GLY A 477 -21.66 23.32 -32.44
CA GLY A 477 -22.21 23.12 -33.77
C GLY A 477 -21.17 22.86 -34.86
N THR A 478 -21.63 22.75 -36.10
CA THR A 478 -20.78 22.54 -37.29
C THR A 478 -20.46 23.85 -37.99
N ILE A 479 -19.22 23.98 -38.47
CA ILE A 479 -18.77 25.15 -39.20
C ILE A 479 -19.44 25.22 -40.57
N THR A 480 -20.02 26.38 -40.88
CA THR A 480 -20.60 26.67 -42.20
C THR A 480 -19.72 27.69 -42.95
N PRO A 481 -19.32 27.42 -44.20
CA PRO A 481 -18.54 28.36 -44.99
C PRO A 481 -19.22 29.72 -45.15
N LYS A 482 -18.46 30.80 -44.98
CA LYS A 482 -18.89 32.18 -45.23
C LYS A 482 -19.08 32.49 -46.73
N GLY A 483 -18.61 31.61 -47.61
CA GLY A 483 -18.71 31.73 -49.06
C GLY A 483 -18.00 30.58 -49.79
N PRO A 484 -17.93 30.62 -51.14
CA PRO A 484 -17.19 29.63 -51.91
C PRO A 484 -15.68 29.67 -51.56
N PRO A 485 -14.96 28.52 -51.62
CA PRO A 485 -13.53 28.49 -51.30
C PRO A 485 -12.74 29.45 -52.19
N LYS A 486 -11.96 30.33 -51.58
CA LYS A 486 -11.06 31.24 -52.30
C LYS A 486 -9.78 30.48 -52.65
N LEU A 487 -9.25 30.65 -53.86
CA LEU A 487 -7.98 30.05 -54.27
C LEU A 487 -6.85 31.01 -53.92
N SER A 488 -5.90 30.58 -53.08
CA SER A 488 -4.68 31.34 -52.76
C SER A 488 -3.50 30.38 -52.82
N ASP A 489 -2.46 30.70 -53.60
CA ASP A 489 -1.26 29.86 -53.81
C ASP A 489 -1.54 28.38 -54.15
N GLY A 490 -2.59 28.11 -54.92
CA GLY A 490 -2.97 26.75 -55.33
C GLY A 490 -3.70 25.93 -54.27
N ILE A 491 -4.00 26.51 -53.10
CA ILE A 491 -4.75 25.89 -52.00
C ILE A 491 -6.13 26.54 -51.91
N HIS A 492 -7.17 25.74 -51.64
CA HIS A 492 -8.50 26.27 -51.36
C HIS A 492 -8.59 26.71 -49.90
N ILE A 493 -8.97 27.96 -49.65
CA ILE A 493 -9.20 28.50 -48.31
C ILE A 493 -10.70 28.68 -48.09
N ILE A 494 -11.20 28.16 -46.98
CA ILE A 494 -12.59 28.30 -46.55
C ILE A 494 -12.62 29.21 -45.32
N GLU A 495 -13.18 30.42 -45.47
CA GLU A 495 -13.47 31.32 -44.36
C GLU A 495 -14.79 30.91 -43.68
N PHE A 496 -14.89 31.08 -42.37
CA PHE A 496 -16.10 30.81 -41.60
C PHE A 496 -16.36 31.87 -40.54
N ASP A 497 -17.64 32.00 -40.19
CA ASP A 497 -18.13 32.70 -39.00
C ASP A 497 -19.11 31.77 -38.28
N PHE A 498 -18.98 31.68 -36.96
CA PHE A 498 -19.85 30.89 -36.12
C PHE A 498 -20.41 31.74 -34.98
N ILE A 499 -21.73 31.86 -34.94
CA ILE A 499 -22.45 32.61 -33.91
C ILE A 499 -22.61 31.70 -32.69
N VAL A 500 -22.21 32.18 -31.52
CA VAL A 500 -22.40 31.50 -30.24
C VAL A 500 -23.75 31.95 -29.66
N ASP A 501 -24.77 31.08 -29.77
CA ASP A 501 -26.09 31.34 -29.21
C ASP A 501 -26.01 31.51 -27.69
N GLY A 502 -26.48 32.66 -27.18
CA GLY A 502 -26.40 33.02 -25.76
C GLY A 502 -25.09 33.68 -25.32
N GLY A 503 -24.07 33.68 -26.18
CA GLY A 503 -22.77 34.28 -25.95
C GLY A 503 -21.88 33.56 -24.93
N LEU A 504 -20.56 33.80 -25.01
CA LEU A 504 -19.56 33.40 -24.02
C LEU A 504 -19.62 34.35 -22.82
N ASN A 505 -19.48 33.81 -21.61
CA ASN A 505 -19.50 34.62 -20.39
C ASN A 505 -18.21 35.46 -20.31
N PRO A 506 -18.30 36.81 -20.36
CA PRO A 506 -17.11 37.66 -20.40
C PRO A 506 -16.35 37.71 -19.08
N TYR A 507 -16.91 37.17 -17.99
CA TYR A 507 -16.27 37.11 -16.68
C TYR A 507 -15.65 35.74 -16.36
N GLN A 508 -15.72 34.79 -17.30
CA GLN A 508 -15.16 33.45 -17.18
C GLN A 508 -14.11 33.19 -18.27
N ARG A 509 -13.18 32.26 -18.00
CA ARG A 509 -12.20 31.78 -18.99
C ARG A 509 -12.83 30.69 -19.85
N HIS A 510 -12.66 30.74 -21.16
CA HIS A 510 -13.19 29.74 -22.11
C HIS A 510 -12.09 29.16 -23.01
N VAL A 511 -12.21 27.88 -23.38
CA VAL A 511 -11.32 27.17 -24.32
C VAL A 511 -12.09 26.78 -25.57
N VAL A 512 -11.65 27.26 -26.74
CA VAL A 512 -12.29 27.01 -28.05
C VAL A 512 -11.45 26.05 -28.88
N ARG A 513 -12.06 25.00 -29.44
CA ARG A 513 -11.42 24.03 -30.34
C ARG A 513 -12.19 23.86 -31.65
N ILE A 514 -11.46 23.55 -32.73
CA ILE A 514 -12.03 23.22 -34.04
C ILE A 514 -11.54 21.85 -34.50
N ILE A 515 -12.49 20.93 -34.66
CA ILE A 515 -12.21 19.50 -34.88
C ILE A 515 -12.83 19.04 -36.20
N ARG A 516 -12.05 18.34 -37.03
CA ARG A 516 -12.56 17.69 -38.24
C ARG A 516 -13.42 16.49 -37.90
N ILE A 517 -14.60 16.40 -38.52
CA ILE A 517 -15.57 15.34 -38.23
C ILE A 517 -15.11 13.97 -38.73
N ASP A 518 -14.40 13.92 -39.86
CA ASP A 518 -14.06 12.65 -40.52
C ASP A 518 -13.01 11.82 -39.77
N ASP A 519 -12.00 12.48 -39.20
CA ASP A 519 -10.80 11.84 -38.63
C ASP A 519 -10.48 12.32 -37.20
N GLY A 520 -11.25 13.25 -36.64
CA GLY A 520 -11.05 13.79 -35.30
C GLY A 520 -9.83 14.69 -35.16
N SER A 521 -9.14 15.04 -36.26
CA SER A 521 -7.96 15.91 -36.22
C SER A 521 -8.34 17.36 -35.90
N GLU A 522 -7.53 18.02 -35.06
CA GLU A 522 -7.67 19.45 -34.77
C GLU A 522 -6.90 20.29 -35.81
N ILE A 523 -7.42 21.48 -36.12
CA ILE A 523 -6.66 22.44 -36.94
C ILE A 523 -5.45 22.98 -36.17
N SER A 524 -4.49 23.54 -36.90
CA SER A 524 -3.37 24.26 -36.29
C SER A 524 -3.88 25.50 -35.51
N GLY A 525 -3.37 25.76 -34.31
CA GLY A 525 -3.83 26.89 -33.47
C GLY A 525 -5.05 26.60 -32.58
N SER A 526 -5.56 25.36 -32.58
CA SER A 526 -6.47 24.83 -31.55
C SER A 526 -5.65 24.10 -30.46
N PRO A 527 -5.96 24.26 -29.16
CA PRO A 527 -7.03 25.08 -28.59
C PRO A 527 -6.69 26.59 -28.54
N TYR A 528 -7.71 27.45 -28.65
CA TYR A 528 -7.64 28.90 -28.47
C TYR A 528 -8.27 29.32 -27.13
N LEU A 529 -7.64 30.27 -26.42
CA LEU A 529 -8.02 30.65 -25.06
C LEU A 529 -8.63 32.06 -24.97
N VAL A 530 -9.77 32.19 -24.30
CA VAL A 530 -10.46 33.48 -24.02
C VAL A 530 -10.31 33.84 -22.53
N HIS A 531 -9.91 35.08 -22.24
CA HIS A 531 -9.67 35.60 -20.88
C HIS A 531 -10.82 36.51 -20.39
N PRO A 532 -11.13 36.53 -19.07
CA PRO A 532 -12.22 37.31 -18.51
C PRO A 532 -11.93 38.82 -18.33
N ILE A 533 -12.97 39.65 -18.43
CA ILE A 533 -12.99 41.11 -18.21
C ILE A 533 -13.24 41.42 -16.72
N ARG A 534 -12.57 42.43 -16.13
CA ARG A 534 -12.76 42.85 -14.72
C ARG A 534 -13.61 44.14 -14.63
N PRO A 535 -14.65 44.21 -13.79
CA PRO A 535 -15.41 45.45 -13.59
C PRO A 535 -14.76 46.36 -12.52
N GLU A 536 -14.72 47.68 -12.80
CA GLU A 536 -14.32 48.72 -11.86
C GLU A 536 -15.45 49.10 -10.88
N ALA A 537 -15.09 49.47 -9.66
CA ALA A 537 -16.03 49.76 -8.57
C ALA A 537 -16.61 51.18 -8.62
N ILE A 538 -17.92 51.31 -8.38
CA ILE A 538 -18.64 52.59 -8.24
C ILE A 538 -18.81 52.89 -6.73
N PRO A 539 -18.55 54.12 -6.24
CA PRO A 539 -18.77 54.49 -4.85
C PRO A 539 -20.24 54.90 -4.60
N VAL A 540 -20.83 54.40 -3.52
CA VAL A 540 -22.19 54.77 -3.08
C VAL A 540 -22.11 55.79 -1.94
N SER A 541 -22.73 56.96 -2.14
CA SER A 541 -22.86 58.03 -1.15
C SER A 541 -24.02 57.79 -0.19
N ALA A 542 -23.80 58.09 1.10
CA ALA A 542 -24.78 57.97 2.17
C ALA A 542 -25.90 59.02 2.10
N ILE A 543 -27.15 58.61 2.35
CA ILE A 543 -28.24 59.50 2.78
C ILE A 543 -29.00 58.83 3.94
N LYS A 544 -29.22 59.60 5.02
CA LYS A 544 -30.09 59.27 6.15
C LYS A 544 -31.55 59.56 5.81
N SER A 545 -32.47 58.65 6.13
CA SER A 545 -33.85 59.00 6.50
C SER A 545 -34.55 57.85 7.24
N THR A 546 -35.32 58.22 8.25
CA THR A 546 -35.97 57.40 9.27
C THR A 546 -37.34 56.86 8.80
N SER A 547 -37.43 55.57 8.47
CA SER A 547 -38.71 54.81 8.51
C SER A 547 -38.43 53.36 8.92
N PHE A 548 -38.89 53.00 10.12
CA PHE A 548 -38.69 51.68 10.74
C PHE A 548 -39.52 50.62 10.03
N ALA A 549 -38.92 49.88 9.09
CA ALA A 549 -39.61 48.82 8.38
C ALA A 549 -38.64 47.69 7.97
N GLY A 550 -38.21 46.89 8.95
CA GLY A 550 -37.46 45.65 8.71
C GLY A 550 -36.70 45.14 9.92
N TYR A 551 -36.61 43.81 10.05
CA TYR A 551 -35.96 43.11 11.16
C TYR A 551 -35.13 41.92 10.64
N LEU A 552 -33.98 41.69 11.25
CA LEU A 552 -33.11 40.55 11.00
C LEU A 552 -33.38 39.46 12.04
N ASP A 553 -34.07 38.39 11.65
CA ASP A 553 -34.49 37.31 12.56
C ASP A 553 -33.31 36.40 12.95
N HIS A 554 -32.44 36.11 11.99
CA HIS A 554 -31.28 35.25 12.20
C HIS A 554 -30.16 35.64 11.23
N ALA A 555 -28.94 35.72 11.75
CA ALA A 555 -27.74 35.74 10.94
C ALA A 555 -26.76 34.71 11.51
N GLY A 556 -26.50 33.68 10.72
CA GLY A 556 -25.56 32.61 11.03
C GLY A 556 -24.48 32.51 9.97
N ARG A 557 -23.56 31.55 10.16
CA ARG A 557 -22.41 31.34 9.26
C ARG A 557 -22.80 30.87 7.86
N GLN A 558 -24.03 30.37 7.67
CA GLN A 558 -24.51 29.80 6.40
C GLN A 558 -25.87 30.35 5.96
N ARG A 559 -26.67 30.92 6.87
CA ARG A 559 -28.04 31.34 6.59
C ARG A 559 -28.35 32.67 7.24
N ILE A 560 -29.02 33.55 6.52
CA ILE A 560 -29.44 34.87 6.98
C ILE A 560 -30.92 35.03 6.63
N THR A 561 -31.77 35.26 7.63
CA THR A 561 -33.23 35.37 7.46
C THR A 561 -33.77 36.61 8.15
N GLY A 562 -34.78 37.22 7.57
CA GLY A 562 -35.38 38.43 8.12
C GLY A 562 -36.52 38.94 7.23
N TRP A 563 -36.84 40.21 7.40
CA TRP A 563 -37.76 40.93 6.53
C TRP A 563 -37.40 42.40 6.40
N ALA A 564 -37.79 43.01 5.29
CA ALA A 564 -37.53 44.41 5.02
C ALA A 564 -38.63 45.00 4.15
N HIS A 565 -39.08 46.21 4.49
CA HIS A 565 -40.13 46.96 3.80
C HIS A 565 -39.70 48.43 3.63
N SER A 566 -40.27 49.12 2.63
CA SER A 566 -39.88 50.49 2.25
C SER A 566 -40.32 51.57 3.27
N GLY A 567 -41.29 51.23 4.13
CA GLY A 567 -41.84 52.12 5.16
C GLY A 567 -42.84 53.16 4.63
N ASN A 568 -42.94 53.33 3.32
CA ASN A 568 -44.05 54.03 2.65
C ASN A 568 -45.06 52.96 2.20
N ASN A 569 -46.33 53.27 1.93
CA ASN A 569 -47.35 52.32 1.45
C ASN A 569 -47.05 51.75 0.03
N ASP A 570 -45.79 51.46 -0.29
CA ASP A 570 -45.32 50.86 -1.54
C ASP A 570 -45.28 49.34 -1.38
N THR A 571 -46.00 48.66 -2.26
CA THR A 571 -46.24 47.21 -2.24
C THR A 571 -45.11 46.41 -2.91
N LYS A 572 -44.07 47.09 -3.41
CA LYS A 572 -42.95 46.44 -4.11
C LYS A 572 -41.97 45.77 -3.15
N PRO A 573 -41.51 44.54 -3.45
CA PRO A 573 -40.39 43.92 -2.76
C PRO A 573 -39.14 44.79 -2.83
N ILE A 574 -38.46 44.96 -1.70
CA ILE A 574 -37.24 45.77 -1.64
C ILE A 574 -35.98 44.91 -1.68
N ALA A 575 -34.93 45.45 -2.29
CA ALA A 575 -33.63 44.84 -2.27
C ALA A 575 -32.87 45.18 -0.98
N ILE A 576 -32.13 44.20 -0.48
CA ILE A 576 -31.24 44.31 0.66
C ILE A 576 -29.81 43.99 0.22
N GLN A 577 -28.84 44.64 0.87
CA GLN A 577 -27.42 44.33 0.74
C GLN A 577 -26.91 43.74 2.04
N ILE A 578 -26.08 42.71 1.91
CA ILE A 578 -25.40 42.06 3.02
C ILE A 578 -23.94 42.45 2.96
N LEU A 579 -23.45 43.03 4.04
CA LEU A 579 -22.07 43.41 4.23
C LEU A 579 -21.45 42.48 5.28
N ILE A 580 -20.29 41.93 4.96
CA ILE A 580 -19.49 41.12 5.89
C ILE A 580 -18.23 41.92 6.21
N ASN A 581 -18.01 42.23 7.49
CA ASN A 581 -16.90 43.05 7.96
C ASN A 581 -16.80 44.40 7.21
N GLY A 582 -17.94 45.01 6.91
CA GLY A 582 -18.06 46.30 6.21
C GLY A 582 -17.83 46.24 4.70
N LYS A 583 -17.62 45.06 4.10
CA LYS A 583 -17.50 44.89 2.63
C LYS A 583 -18.78 44.31 2.06
N PHE A 584 -19.22 44.82 0.91
CA PHE A 584 -20.33 44.24 0.15
C PHE A 584 -20.05 42.76 -0.15
N PHE A 585 -20.95 41.89 0.28
CA PHE A 585 -20.86 40.45 0.06
C PHE A 585 -21.85 40.00 -1.02
N THR A 586 -23.14 40.31 -0.85
CA THR A 586 -24.17 39.97 -1.85
C THR A 586 -25.42 40.84 -1.69
N ARG A 587 -26.32 40.72 -2.68
CA ARG A 587 -27.63 41.37 -2.74
C ARG A 587 -28.74 40.31 -2.74
N SER A 588 -29.85 40.57 -2.06
CA SER A 588 -31.05 39.74 -2.10
C SER A 588 -32.31 40.61 -2.20
N VAL A 589 -33.43 40.05 -2.63
CA VAL A 589 -34.74 40.73 -2.62
C VAL A 589 -35.61 40.14 -1.53
N ALA A 590 -36.26 40.99 -0.76
CA ALA A 590 -37.20 40.62 0.29
C ALA A 590 -38.61 40.43 -0.30
N ASN A 591 -38.83 39.28 -0.94
CA ASN A 591 -40.07 38.93 -1.66
C ASN A 591 -40.73 37.63 -1.18
N LYS A 592 -40.29 37.04 -0.07
CA LYS A 592 -40.92 35.85 0.51
C LYS A 592 -42.17 36.24 1.29
N TYR A 593 -43.25 35.49 1.10
CA TYR A 593 -44.49 35.66 1.85
C TYR A 593 -44.29 35.34 3.33
N ARG A 594 -44.84 36.19 4.20
CA ARG A 594 -44.83 36.04 5.65
C ARG A 594 -46.16 36.50 6.24
N LYS A 595 -46.86 35.55 6.86
CA LYS A 595 -48.19 35.76 7.46
C LYS A 595 -48.16 36.74 8.63
N ASP A 596 -47.09 36.74 9.41
CA ASP A 596 -46.90 37.66 10.55
C ASP A 596 -46.76 39.12 10.10
N ILE A 597 -46.13 39.34 8.94
CA ILE A 597 -45.97 40.67 8.35
C ILE A 597 -47.29 41.19 7.75
N GLU A 598 -48.02 40.32 7.06
CA GLU A 598 -49.38 40.62 6.57
C GLU A 598 -50.31 41.01 7.74
N THR A 599 -50.27 40.22 8.83
CA THR A 599 -51.07 40.47 10.04
C THR A 599 -50.70 41.80 10.73
N ALA A 600 -49.43 42.23 10.62
CA ALA A 600 -48.95 43.50 11.15
C ALA A 600 -49.36 44.72 10.31
N GLY A 601 -50.07 44.54 9.19
CA GLY A 601 -50.60 45.61 8.36
C GLY A 601 -49.69 46.08 7.22
N TYR A 602 -48.61 45.35 6.93
CA TYR A 602 -47.73 45.62 5.79
C TYR A 602 -48.20 44.83 4.54
N ASP A 603 -49.30 45.35 3.95
CA ASP A 603 -49.87 44.95 2.65
C ASP A 603 -49.97 43.43 2.41
N THR A 604 -49.22 42.87 1.45
CA THR A 604 -49.32 41.48 0.97
C THR A 604 -48.50 40.48 1.79
N GLY A 605 -47.74 40.93 2.79
CA GLY A 605 -46.79 40.09 3.54
C GLY A 605 -45.57 39.64 2.73
N MET A 606 -45.40 40.10 1.48
CA MET A 606 -44.31 39.72 0.56
C MET A 606 -43.01 40.48 0.83
N HIS A 607 -42.57 40.49 2.08
CA HIS A 607 -41.44 41.30 2.56
C HIS A 607 -40.38 40.49 3.31
N GLY A 608 -40.49 39.15 3.33
CA GLY A 608 -39.50 38.28 3.94
C GLY A 608 -38.30 38.02 3.02
N PHE A 609 -37.16 37.69 3.61
CA PHE A 609 -36.01 37.13 2.91
C PHE A 609 -35.42 35.98 3.73
N ASP A 610 -34.82 35.03 3.01
CA ASP A 610 -34.10 33.91 3.62
C ASP A 610 -33.06 33.44 2.61
N LEU A 611 -31.83 33.78 2.91
CA LEU A 611 -30.65 33.62 2.08
C LEU A 611 -29.75 32.54 2.68
N ILE A 612 -29.29 31.64 1.81
CA ILE A 612 -28.21 30.70 2.10
C ILE A 612 -26.94 31.28 1.46
N LEU A 613 -25.88 31.44 2.26
CA LEU A 613 -24.60 31.93 1.76
C LEU A 613 -23.96 30.84 0.88
N PRO A 614 -23.48 31.18 -0.33
CA PRO A 614 -22.85 30.22 -1.23
C PRO A 614 -21.56 29.63 -0.64
N ILE A 615 -20.89 30.39 0.24
CA ILE A 615 -19.74 29.94 1.02
C ILE A 615 -20.00 30.30 2.48
N SER A 616 -19.93 29.31 3.37
CA SER A 616 -20.09 29.52 4.82
C SER A 616 -18.94 30.37 5.37
N LEU A 617 -19.25 31.27 6.29
CA LEU A 617 -18.26 32.16 6.91
C LEU A 617 -17.28 31.37 7.80
N PRO A 618 -15.96 31.50 7.60
CA PRO A 618 -14.94 30.73 8.32
C PRO A 618 -15.08 30.80 9.85
N PRO A 619 -15.13 29.65 10.56
CA PRO A 619 -15.38 29.60 12.02
C PRO A 619 -14.18 30.02 12.88
N ASN A 620 -12.99 30.09 12.28
CA ASN A 620 -11.73 30.46 12.92
C ASN A 620 -11.54 31.99 13.10
N GLN A 621 -12.48 32.81 12.63
CA GLN A 621 -12.44 34.26 12.80
C GLN A 621 -13.83 34.80 13.14
N SER A 622 -13.85 35.97 13.78
CA SER A 622 -15.09 36.69 14.02
C SER A 622 -15.59 37.35 12.74
N HIS A 623 -16.91 37.45 12.61
CA HIS A 623 -17.55 38.13 11.48
C HIS A 623 -18.63 39.07 11.96
N VAL A 624 -18.67 40.28 11.40
CA VAL A 624 -19.74 41.24 11.59
C VAL A 624 -20.63 41.19 10.35
N ILE A 625 -21.86 40.71 10.52
CA ILE A 625 -22.87 40.65 9.46
C ILE A 625 -23.77 41.86 9.60
N GLN A 626 -23.76 42.71 8.57
CA GLN A 626 -24.61 43.88 8.48
C GLN A 626 -25.59 43.70 7.30
N VAL A 627 -26.87 43.99 7.52
CA VAL A 627 -27.91 43.93 6.49
C VAL A 627 -28.57 45.29 6.37
N ILE A 628 -28.46 45.89 5.17
CA ILE A 628 -29.01 47.21 4.87
C ILE A 628 -30.03 47.12 3.75
N ARG A 629 -31.03 48.00 3.75
CA ARG A 629 -31.90 48.22 2.60
C ARG A 629 -31.12 48.94 1.50
N GLU A 630 -31.20 48.45 0.28
CA GLU A 630 -30.46 49.03 -0.84
C GLU A 630 -31.00 50.41 -1.24
N SER A 631 -32.31 50.62 -1.14
CA SER A 631 -32.97 51.83 -1.62
C SER A 631 -32.59 53.10 -0.86
N ASP A 632 -32.28 52.97 0.44
CA ASP A 632 -32.02 54.10 1.33
C ASP A 632 -30.83 53.90 2.28
N GLY A 633 -30.14 52.76 2.21
CA GLY A 633 -28.98 52.45 3.05
C GLY A 633 -29.31 52.22 4.52
N VAL A 634 -30.59 52.14 4.90
CA VAL A 634 -30.99 51.97 6.30
C VAL A 634 -30.72 50.53 6.75
N GLU A 635 -30.02 50.40 7.86
CA GLU A 635 -29.73 49.10 8.50
C GLU A 635 -30.98 48.52 9.16
N LEU A 636 -31.17 47.20 9.02
CA LEU A 636 -32.31 46.49 9.61
C LEU A 636 -32.17 46.41 11.13
N ILE A 637 -33.30 46.40 11.84
CA ILE A 637 -33.30 46.16 13.28
C ILE A 637 -32.80 44.74 13.56
N GLY A 638 -31.89 44.56 14.52
CA GLY A 638 -31.22 43.28 14.77
C GLY A 638 -29.91 43.09 13.99
N SER A 639 -29.58 44.04 13.11
CA SER A 639 -28.25 44.19 12.49
C SER A 639 -27.47 45.31 13.19
N PRO A 640 -26.13 45.20 13.37
CA PRO A 640 -25.29 44.10 12.91
C PRO A 640 -25.26 42.92 13.91
N VAL A 641 -25.01 41.72 13.39
CA VAL A 641 -24.81 40.50 14.20
C VAL A 641 -23.33 40.12 14.20
N ILE A 642 -22.78 39.89 15.38
CA ILE A 642 -21.38 39.45 15.56
C ILE A 642 -21.37 37.93 15.76
N LEU A 643 -20.65 37.23 14.88
CA LEU A 643 -20.36 35.81 15.01
C LEU A 643 -18.97 35.65 15.61
N GLU A 644 -18.89 35.08 16.82
CA GLU A 644 -17.63 34.82 17.53
C GLU A 644 -16.86 33.61 16.96
N VAL A 645 -15.56 33.54 17.26
CA VAL A 645 -14.70 32.40 16.88
C VAL A 645 -15.20 31.12 17.57
N SER A 646 -15.38 30.02 16.83
CA SER A 646 -15.76 28.74 17.44
C SER A 646 -14.58 28.14 18.21
N LYS A 647 -14.83 27.71 19.45
CA LYS A 647 -13.85 27.04 20.34
C LYS A 647 -14.06 25.53 20.41
N GLU A 648 -15.11 25.03 19.77
CA GLU A 648 -15.49 23.63 19.80
C GLU A 648 -15.37 23.03 18.38
N LEU A 649 -15.13 21.73 18.31
CA LEU A 649 -15.08 20.99 17.05
C LEU A 649 -16.51 20.62 16.63
N ASP A 650 -17.33 21.65 16.42
CA ASP A 650 -18.72 21.52 15.99
C ASP A 650 -18.82 21.08 14.51
N ASP A 651 -20.01 20.64 14.08
CA ASP A 651 -20.24 20.17 12.72
C ASP A 651 -19.86 21.21 11.65
N SER A 652 -19.97 22.51 11.97
CA SER A 652 -19.62 23.59 11.06
C SER A 652 -18.11 23.70 10.86
N PHE A 653 -17.32 23.46 11.93
CA PHE A 653 -15.86 23.40 11.88
C PHE A 653 -15.37 22.16 11.14
N VAL A 654 -16.00 21.01 11.36
CA VAL A 654 -15.69 19.75 10.65
C VAL A 654 -15.94 19.92 9.15
N GLN A 655 -17.09 20.47 8.76
CA GLN A 655 -17.40 20.74 7.35
C GLN A 655 -16.45 21.77 6.73
N TYR A 656 -16.03 22.78 7.49
CA TYR A 656 -15.03 23.75 7.03
C TYR A 656 -13.67 23.08 6.72
N ILE A 657 -13.18 22.21 7.61
CA ILE A 657 -11.95 21.44 7.36
C ILE A 657 -12.12 20.52 6.15
N SER A 658 -13.26 19.83 6.03
CA SER A 658 -13.54 18.94 4.89
C SER A 658 -13.48 19.69 3.57
N ARG A 659 -14.23 20.80 3.43
CA ARG A 659 -14.23 21.62 2.21
C ARG A 659 -12.87 22.24 1.90
N PHE A 660 -12.13 22.66 2.94
CA PHE A 660 -10.77 23.15 2.75
C PHE A 660 -9.86 22.05 2.20
N THR A 661 -10.01 20.82 2.70
CA THR A 661 -9.26 19.65 2.23
C THR A 661 -9.61 19.31 0.79
N ASP A 662 -10.89 19.33 0.43
CA ASP A 662 -11.37 19.05 -0.94
C ASP A 662 -10.88 20.11 -1.96
N ALA A 663 -10.64 21.34 -1.51
CA ALA A 663 -10.18 22.44 -2.36
C ALA A 663 -8.67 22.42 -2.65
N ILE A 664 -7.90 21.48 -2.06
CA ILE A 664 -6.45 21.40 -2.27
C ILE A 664 -6.14 20.63 -3.57
N ASP A 665 -5.89 21.38 -4.64
CA ASP A 665 -5.70 20.88 -6.00
C ASP A 665 -4.23 20.60 -6.40
N SER A 666 -3.27 20.92 -5.52
CA SER A 666 -1.84 20.76 -5.81
C SER A 666 -1.14 19.82 -4.82
N LEU A 667 -0.25 18.97 -5.35
CA LEU A 667 0.52 18.01 -4.56
C LEU A 667 1.39 18.69 -3.48
N ASP A 668 1.90 19.89 -3.75
CA ASP A 668 2.72 20.64 -2.78
C ASP A 668 1.87 21.15 -1.60
N ASN A 669 0.66 21.67 -1.87
CA ASN A 669 -0.26 22.09 -0.81
C ASN A 669 -0.81 20.88 -0.04
N GLN A 670 -1.05 19.75 -0.69
CA GLN A 670 -1.45 18.49 -0.04
C GLN A 670 -0.37 18.02 0.94
N LYS A 671 0.90 17.98 0.52
CA LYS A 671 2.04 17.65 1.39
C LYS A 671 2.15 18.60 2.58
N LYS A 672 2.04 19.91 2.36
CA LYS A 672 2.05 20.91 3.44
C LYS A 672 0.92 20.69 4.44
N PHE A 673 -0.29 20.43 3.96
CA PHE A 673 -1.45 20.19 4.82
C PHE A 673 -1.30 18.90 5.64
N LEU A 674 -0.84 17.81 5.03
CA LEU A 674 -0.57 16.55 5.73
C LEU A 674 0.50 16.71 6.81
N ASN A 675 1.57 17.49 6.55
CA ASN A 675 2.58 17.79 7.56
C ASN A 675 2.00 18.52 8.78
N VAL A 676 1.13 19.53 8.54
CA VAL A 676 0.46 20.25 9.62
C VAL A 676 -0.45 19.31 10.42
N LEU A 677 -1.26 18.49 9.75
CA LEU A 677 -2.14 17.51 10.42
C LEU A 677 -1.35 16.50 11.24
N SER A 678 -0.24 15.99 10.70
CA SER A 678 0.67 15.07 11.38
C SER A 678 1.24 15.71 12.65
N GLU A 679 1.72 16.95 12.57
CA GLU A 679 2.24 17.68 13.72
C GLU A 679 1.17 17.91 14.81
N GLN A 680 -0.04 18.33 14.43
CA GLN A 680 -1.13 18.53 15.39
C GLN A 680 -1.59 17.21 16.03
N THR A 681 -1.65 16.13 15.24
CA THR A 681 -1.98 14.79 15.74
C THR A 681 -0.97 14.34 16.78
N GLN A 682 0.33 14.50 16.51
CA GLN A 682 1.39 14.18 17.47
C GLN A 682 1.28 15.01 18.76
N LYS A 683 0.98 16.31 18.66
CA LYS A 683 0.76 17.18 19.84
C LYS A 683 -0.43 16.75 20.69
N ILE A 684 -1.52 16.29 20.07
CA ILE A 684 -2.70 15.79 20.79
C ILE A 684 -2.37 14.45 21.46
N ARG A 685 -1.79 13.49 20.73
CA ARG A 685 -1.38 12.18 21.29
C ARG A 685 -0.43 12.34 22.47
N LYS A 686 0.56 13.23 22.35
CA LYS A 686 1.47 13.54 23.45
C LYS A 686 0.73 14.12 24.66
N ARG A 687 -0.19 15.07 24.47
CA ARG A 687 -0.98 15.63 25.58
C ARG A 687 -1.84 14.57 26.29
N VAL A 688 -2.44 13.65 25.55
CA VAL A 688 -3.21 12.53 26.13
C VAL A 688 -2.30 11.57 26.90
N ALA A 689 -1.10 11.29 26.37
CA ALA A 689 -0.08 10.52 27.08
C ALA A 689 0.38 11.22 28.37
N ASP A 690 0.60 12.54 28.31
CA ASP A 690 1.07 13.38 29.43
C ASP A 690 -0.03 13.56 30.50
N SER A 691 -1.31 13.59 30.12
CA SER A 691 -2.44 13.70 31.05
C SER A 691 -2.62 12.43 31.87
N ALA A 692 -2.38 11.25 31.28
CA ALA A 692 -2.51 9.99 31.99
C ALA A 692 -1.30 9.63 32.86
N THR A 693 -0.18 10.36 32.72
CA THR A 693 1.04 10.12 33.50
C THR A 693 1.19 11.04 34.70
N ALA A 694 0.22 11.93 34.94
CA ALA A 694 0.32 12.99 35.93
C ALA A 694 1.63 13.81 35.82
N ILE A 695 2.28 13.79 34.64
CA ILE A 695 3.50 14.55 34.33
C ILE A 695 3.15 16.03 34.19
N ASN A 696 1.97 16.34 33.65
CA ASN A 696 1.46 17.72 33.63
C ASN A 696 1.24 18.28 35.04
N GLU A 697 0.75 17.46 35.97
CA GLU A 697 0.63 17.88 37.38
C GLU A 697 2.01 18.08 38.01
N ARG A 698 2.98 17.17 37.81
CA ARG A 698 4.35 17.36 38.30
C ARG A 698 5.01 18.62 37.74
N ASN A 699 4.84 18.90 36.45
CA ASN A 699 5.42 20.09 35.82
C ASN A 699 4.72 21.36 36.29
N LEU A 700 3.39 21.32 36.47
CA LEU A 700 2.60 22.43 37.01
C LEU A 700 2.92 22.69 38.49
N GLU A 701 3.10 21.65 39.29
CA GLU A 701 3.50 21.70 40.71
C GLU A 701 4.94 22.19 40.86
N GLN A 702 5.87 21.73 40.02
CA GLN A 702 7.26 22.23 40.00
C GLN A 702 7.33 23.69 39.55
N GLU A 703 6.51 24.08 38.59
CA GLU A 703 6.39 25.46 38.10
C GLU A 703 5.71 26.36 39.16
N MET A 704 4.68 25.89 39.85
CA MET A 704 4.04 26.58 40.99
C MET A 704 5.00 26.70 42.18
N ALA A 705 5.75 25.66 42.51
CA ALA A 705 6.77 25.67 43.56
C ALA A 705 7.93 26.63 43.22
N ARG A 706 8.34 26.71 41.95
CA ARG A 706 9.31 27.71 41.46
C ARG A 706 8.78 29.14 41.54
N ARG A 707 7.49 29.36 41.28
CA ARG A 707 6.85 30.68 41.33
C ARG A 707 6.58 31.19 42.75
N LEU A 708 6.39 30.29 43.72
CA LEU A 708 5.98 30.65 45.09
C LEU A 708 7.14 30.68 46.11
N GLY A 709 8.35 30.28 45.73
CA GLY A 709 9.57 30.80 46.32
C GLY A 709 9.86 30.54 47.80
N HIS A 710 9.17 29.62 48.51
CA HIS A 710 9.66 28.94 49.75
C HIS A 710 8.80 27.72 50.12
N SER A 711 9.44 26.78 50.81
CA SER A 711 9.01 25.43 51.23
C SER A 711 7.60 25.32 51.81
N LEU A 712 6.63 24.90 50.98
CA LEU A 712 5.54 24.07 51.47
C LEU A 712 6.05 22.62 51.48
N THR A 713 6.11 22.00 52.65
CA THR A 713 6.10 20.53 52.74
C THR A 713 4.73 20.08 52.26
N VAL A 714 4.56 20.03 50.94
CA VAL A 714 3.47 19.28 50.33
C VAL A 714 3.70 17.84 50.74
N GLU A 715 2.76 17.24 51.47
CA GLU A 715 2.77 15.81 51.71
C GLU A 715 3.01 15.13 50.36
N VAL A 716 4.11 14.38 50.26
CA VAL A 716 4.36 13.56 49.07
C VAL A 716 3.23 12.55 49.02
N VAL A 717 2.18 12.84 48.25
CA VAL A 717 1.14 11.88 47.94
C VAL A 717 1.87 10.72 47.28
N HIS A 718 2.07 9.62 48.01
CA HIS A 718 2.66 8.41 47.48
C HIS A 718 1.77 7.92 46.34
N LYS A 719 2.14 8.26 45.10
CA LYS A 719 1.42 7.85 43.90
C LYS A 719 1.50 6.32 43.79
N ARG A 720 0.34 5.70 43.60
CA ARG A 720 0.18 4.26 43.38
C ARG A 720 1.11 3.80 42.24
N PRO A 721 1.86 2.69 42.39
CA PRO A 721 2.73 2.19 41.33
C PRO A 721 1.89 1.79 40.10
N ARG A 722 2.41 1.95 38.88
CA ARG A 722 1.66 1.69 37.65
C ARG A 722 2.07 0.36 37.03
N ALA A 723 1.09 -0.46 36.66
CA ALA A 723 1.31 -1.72 35.96
C ALA A 723 0.70 -1.66 34.55
N LEU A 724 1.49 -2.00 33.53
CA LEU A 724 1.00 -2.18 32.17
C LEU A 724 0.93 -3.67 31.85
N LEU A 725 -0.28 -4.17 31.59
CA LEU A 725 -0.50 -5.53 31.15
C LEU A 725 -0.73 -5.57 29.63
N ILE A 726 -0.10 -6.54 28.98
CA ILE A 726 -0.14 -6.71 27.52
C ILE A 726 -0.53 -8.16 27.23
N ASP A 727 -1.60 -8.35 26.46
CA ASP A 727 -2.03 -9.64 25.93
C ASP A 727 -2.29 -9.51 24.42
N ASP A 728 -2.35 -10.64 23.71
CA ASP A 728 -2.72 -10.68 22.30
C ASP A 728 -4.10 -10.06 22.10
N TYR A 729 -5.09 -10.40 22.92
CA TYR A 729 -6.49 -10.02 22.74
C TYR A 729 -7.07 -9.37 23.99
N ALA A 730 -8.15 -8.61 23.83
CA ALA A 730 -8.94 -8.16 24.97
C ALA A 730 -9.51 -9.39 25.71
N PRO A 731 -9.62 -9.36 27.06
CA PRO A 731 -10.15 -10.47 27.83
C PRO A 731 -11.54 -10.90 27.34
N ARG A 732 -11.77 -12.21 27.20
CA ARG A 732 -13.06 -12.82 26.84
C ARG A 732 -13.51 -13.81 27.92
N ASP A 733 -14.72 -14.35 27.82
CA ASP A 733 -15.19 -15.43 28.70
C ASP A 733 -14.54 -16.77 28.31
N ASP A 734 -13.24 -16.90 28.59
CA ASP A 734 -12.49 -18.13 28.41
C ASP A 734 -11.51 -18.37 29.57
N PRO A 735 -11.10 -19.62 29.82
CA PRO A 735 -10.21 -19.96 30.94
C PRO A 735 -8.89 -19.17 30.96
N ARG A 736 -8.34 -18.79 29.80
CA ARG A 736 -7.05 -18.10 29.69
C ARG A 736 -7.18 -16.60 30.01
N SER A 737 -8.28 -15.98 29.60
CA SER A 737 -8.61 -14.60 30.00
C SER A 737 -8.98 -14.49 31.47
N LYS A 738 -9.58 -15.52 32.08
CA LYS A 738 -9.87 -15.57 33.53
C LYS A 738 -8.60 -15.48 34.38
N ILE A 739 -7.50 -16.08 33.94
CA ILE A 739 -6.18 -16.00 34.60
C ILE A 739 -5.64 -14.57 34.55
N LEU A 740 -5.64 -13.95 33.37
CA LEU A 740 -5.20 -12.57 33.20
C LEU A 740 -5.97 -11.61 34.11
N LEU A 741 -7.30 -11.73 34.15
CA LEU A 741 -8.17 -10.90 34.99
C LEU A 741 -7.90 -11.10 36.48
N LYS A 742 -7.66 -12.35 36.92
CA LYS A 742 -7.25 -12.66 38.30
C LYS A 742 -5.94 -11.95 38.66
N HIS A 743 -4.97 -11.94 37.74
CA HIS A 743 -3.69 -11.26 37.94
C HIS A 743 -3.84 -9.73 37.96
N MET A 744 -4.68 -9.16 37.10
CA MET A 744 -5.02 -7.73 37.11
C MET A 744 -5.64 -7.31 38.45
N LYS A 745 -6.66 -8.05 38.91
CA LYS A 745 -7.32 -7.80 40.19
C LYS A 745 -6.34 -7.89 41.35
N ARG A 746 -5.42 -8.86 41.32
CA ARG A 746 -4.38 -8.99 42.35
C ARG A 746 -3.44 -7.78 42.36
N LEU A 747 -2.99 -7.31 41.21
CA LEU A 747 -2.16 -6.11 41.13
C LEU A 747 -2.91 -4.87 41.64
N GLU A 748 -4.21 -4.75 41.36
CA GLU A 748 -5.06 -3.68 41.90
C GLU A 748 -5.18 -3.76 43.45
N GLU A 749 -5.42 -4.94 44.02
CA GLU A 749 -5.43 -5.18 45.48
C GLU A 749 -4.11 -4.81 46.15
N LEU A 750 -3.00 -4.94 45.43
CA LEU A 750 -1.66 -4.56 45.86
C LEU A 750 -1.38 -3.06 45.69
N GLY A 751 -2.38 -2.29 45.26
CA GLY A 751 -2.33 -0.84 45.13
C GLY A 751 -1.78 -0.35 43.80
N TYR A 752 -1.64 -1.19 42.77
CA TYR A 752 -1.22 -0.72 41.45
C TYR A 752 -2.36 -0.04 40.69
N GLU A 753 -2.03 1.00 39.95
CA GLU A 753 -2.89 1.53 38.89
C GLU A 753 -2.72 0.67 37.63
N ILE A 754 -3.84 0.12 37.14
CA ILE A 754 -3.82 -0.86 36.06
C ILE A 754 -4.02 -0.18 34.71
N SER A 755 -3.05 -0.39 33.82
CA SER A 755 -3.12 -0.09 32.40
C SER A 755 -3.13 -1.38 31.59
N PHE A 756 -3.93 -1.43 30.53
CA PHE A 756 -4.03 -2.61 29.68
C PHE A 756 -3.92 -2.27 28.19
N ILE A 757 -3.20 -3.12 27.46
CA ILE A 757 -3.16 -3.16 26.00
C ILE A 757 -3.51 -4.57 25.52
N ALA A 758 -4.49 -4.64 24.63
CA ALA A 758 -4.66 -5.80 23.77
C ALA A 758 -3.93 -5.52 22.44
N ALA A 759 -2.82 -6.22 22.19
CA ALA A 759 -1.95 -5.97 21.05
C ALA A 759 -2.66 -6.14 19.69
N SER A 760 -3.63 -7.06 19.60
CA SER A 760 -4.51 -7.21 18.44
C SER A 760 -5.65 -6.19 18.39
N ALA A 761 -6.10 -5.67 19.56
CA ALA A 761 -7.25 -4.79 19.68
C ALA A 761 -6.90 -3.29 19.60
N LEU A 762 -5.69 -2.94 19.17
CA LEU A 762 -5.37 -1.62 18.57
C LEU A 762 -6.18 -1.35 17.27
N LYS A 763 -7.26 -2.12 17.03
CA LYS A 763 -8.10 -2.23 15.83
C LYS A 763 -9.61 -2.42 16.13
N SER A 764 -10.09 -2.47 17.38
CA SER A 764 -11.53 -2.63 17.71
C SER A 764 -11.94 -1.86 18.98
N GLU A 765 -13.26 -1.72 19.21
CA GLU A 765 -13.85 -0.92 20.31
C GLU A 765 -13.34 -1.33 21.71
N PRO A 766 -13.25 -0.36 22.65
CA PRO A 766 -12.91 -0.65 24.05
C PRO A 766 -13.90 -1.64 24.66
N PHE A 767 -13.38 -2.64 25.38
CA PHE A 767 -14.22 -3.61 26.08
C PHE A 767 -14.89 -2.92 27.29
N GLU A 768 -16.21 -3.12 27.49
CA GLU A 768 -16.94 -2.54 28.62
C GLU A 768 -16.45 -3.13 29.94
N SER A 769 -15.83 -2.31 30.79
CA SER A 769 -15.30 -2.72 32.11
C SER A 769 -16.37 -3.14 33.13
N LYS A 770 -17.64 -3.27 32.72
CA LYS A 770 -18.77 -3.54 33.62
C LYS A 770 -18.93 -5.00 34.04
N ASP A 771 -18.27 -5.92 33.34
CA ASP A 771 -18.39 -7.37 33.61
C ASP A 771 -17.31 -7.93 34.56
N PHE A 772 -16.37 -7.11 35.02
CA PHE A 772 -15.26 -7.55 35.87
C PHE A 772 -15.12 -6.66 37.12
N GLU A 773 -14.94 -7.27 38.29
CA GLU A 773 -14.74 -6.60 39.59
C GLU A 773 -13.38 -5.88 39.69
N ILE A 774 -13.03 -5.03 38.72
CA ILE A 774 -11.81 -4.19 38.70
C ILE A 774 -12.25 -2.73 38.63
N HIS A 775 -11.84 -1.92 39.61
CA HIS A 775 -12.46 -0.64 39.91
C HIS A 775 -11.96 0.50 39.01
N SER A 776 -10.75 0.41 38.43
CA SER A 776 -10.31 1.34 37.38
C SER A 776 -9.17 0.79 36.49
N ILE A 777 -9.47 0.51 35.22
CA ILE A 777 -8.47 0.12 34.19
C ILE A 777 -8.36 1.23 33.15
N THR A 778 -7.14 1.73 32.93
CA THR A 778 -6.84 2.60 31.78
C THR A 778 -6.53 1.74 30.56
N GLN A 779 -7.42 1.78 29.55
CA GLN A 779 -7.22 1.06 28.30
C GLN A 779 -6.44 1.92 27.30
N TRP A 780 -5.36 1.38 26.75
CA TRP A 780 -4.53 2.06 25.77
C TRP A 780 -4.77 1.51 24.37
N GLY A 781 -5.25 2.36 23.46
CA GLY A 781 -5.59 1.97 22.09
C GLY A 781 -5.91 3.14 21.16
N LYS A 782 -6.51 2.86 20.01
CA LYS A 782 -7.03 3.89 19.09
C LYS A 782 -8.10 4.75 19.80
N PRO A 783 -8.21 6.06 19.48
CA PRO A 783 -7.46 6.81 18.46
C PRO A 783 -6.08 7.30 18.92
N TYR A 784 -5.69 7.06 20.18
CA TYR A 784 -4.54 7.70 20.80
C TYR A 784 -3.19 7.02 20.50
N PHE A 785 -3.18 5.69 20.40
CA PHE A 785 -1.98 4.91 20.08
C PHE A 785 -2.28 3.89 18.98
N GLY A 786 -1.38 3.79 18.01
CA GLY A 786 -1.45 2.84 16.90
C GLY A 786 -0.68 1.54 17.13
N SER A 787 0.24 1.51 18.11
CA SER A 787 1.06 0.33 18.43
C SER A 787 1.49 0.27 19.90
N VAL A 788 1.86 -0.92 20.38
CA VAL A 788 2.47 -1.12 21.71
C VAL A 788 3.78 -0.34 21.82
N GLU A 789 4.58 -0.28 20.75
CA GLU A 789 5.81 0.51 20.69
C GLU A 789 5.54 2.01 20.87
N GLU A 790 4.49 2.55 20.24
CA GLU A 790 4.14 3.96 20.37
C GLU A 790 3.78 4.29 21.82
N VAL A 791 3.08 3.39 22.53
CA VAL A 791 2.86 3.51 23.97
C VAL A 791 4.20 3.57 24.70
N PHE A 792 5.07 2.58 24.53
CA PHE A 792 6.38 2.56 25.23
C PHE A 792 7.23 3.81 24.96
N ARG A 793 7.26 4.30 23.72
CA ARG A 793 8.02 5.48 23.32
C ARG A 793 7.47 6.77 23.94
N LEU A 794 6.15 6.95 23.96
CA LEU A 794 5.50 8.15 24.49
C LEU A 794 5.32 8.11 26.02
N GLN A 795 5.27 6.91 26.61
CA GLN A 795 5.11 6.65 28.04
C GLN A 795 6.44 6.21 28.68
N LYS A 796 7.57 6.72 28.20
CA LYS A 796 8.90 6.27 28.63
C LYS A 796 9.05 6.33 30.16
N ASP A 797 9.52 5.24 30.76
CA ASP A 797 9.74 5.06 32.20
C ASP A 797 8.51 5.42 33.09
N SER A 798 7.29 5.33 32.55
CA SER A 798 6.05 5.67 33.26
C SER A 798 5.38 4.51 33.98
N PHE A 799 5.89 3.28 33.77
CA PHE A 799 5.38 2.06 34.41
C PHE A 799 6.42 1.47 35.36
N ASN A 800 5.95 0.93 36.49
CA ASN A 800 6.76 0.22 37.47
C ASN A 800 6.82 -1.29 37.18
N LEU A 801 5.78 -1.81 36.53
CA LEU A 801 5.65 -3.22 36.17
C LEU A 801 5.10 -3.35 34.75
N ILE A 802 5.74 -4.18 33.93
CA ILE A 802 5.22 -4.62 32.64
C ILE A 802 4.91 -6.10 32.74
N TYR A 803 3.69 -6.49 32.37
CA TYR A 803 3.23 -7.87 32.43
C TYR A 803 2.87 -8.36 31.04
N PHE A 804 3.54 -9.41 30.56
CA PHE A 804 3.25 -10.07 29.30
C PHE A 804 2.48 -11.37 29.55
N HIS A 805 1.28 -11.46 28.98
CA HIS A 805 0.47 -12.68 28.98
C HIS A 805 0.58 -13.35 27.62
N ARG A 806 1.11 -14.57 27.56
CA ARG A 806 1.43 -15.41 26.38
C ARG A 806 2.77 -15.12 25.72
N THR A 807 3.30 -16.17 25.09
CA THR A 807 4.61 -16.20 24.43
C THR A 807 4.72 -15.25 23.24
N SER A 808 3.65 -15.13 22.46
CA SER A 808 3.51 -14.24 21.30
C SER A 808 3.86 -12.77 21.64
N VAL A 809 3.19 -12.18 22.63
CA VAL A 809 3.47 -10.80 23.05
C VAL A 809 4.80 -10.67 23.80
N ALA A 810 5.19 -11.68 24.57
CA ALA A 810 6.43 -11.65 25.34
C ALA A 810 7.66 -11.60 24.43
N VAL A 811 7.76 -12.52 23.46
CA VAL A 811 8.85 -12.55 22.47
C VAL A 811 8.85 -11.28 21.61
N SER A 812 7.66 -10.74 21.31
CA SER A 812 7.53 -9.54 20.48
C SER A 812 7.99 -8.26 21.17
N TYR A 813 7.77 -8.13 22.49
CA TYR A 813 7.78 -6.82 23.15
C TYR A 813 8.65 -6.70 24.41
N ILE A 814 9.16 -7.80 25.00
CA ILE A 814 10.01 -7.71 26.21
C ILE A 814 11.24 -6.81 25.97
N ALA A 815 11.89 -6.94 24.82
CA ALA A 815 13.04 -6.11 24.48
C ALA A 815 12.70 -4.62 24.36
N LEU A 816 11.54 -4.30 23.76
CA LEU A 816 11.04 -2.92 23.66
C LEU A 816 10.72 -2.36 25.05
N ALA A 817 10.10 -3.16 25.92
CA ALA A 817 9.88 -2.79 27.32
C ALA A 817 11.21 -2.48 28.02
N ARG A 818 12.26 -3.32 27.87
CA ARG A 818 13.58 -3.04 28.46
C ARG A 818 14.22 -1.75 27.93
N ARG A 819 14.03 -1.44 26.65
CA ARG A 819 14.57 -0.22 26.02
C ARG A 819 13.94 1.05 26.57
N TYR A 820 12.62 1.07 26.74
CA TYR A 820 11.85 2.28 27.05
C TYR A 820 11.35 2.36 28.50
N GLN A 821 11.34 1.25 29.24
CA GLN A 821 10.88 1.14 30.64
C GLN A 821 12.01 0.57 31.50
N LYS A 822 13.12 1.29 31.59
CA LYS A 822 14.37 0.80 32.18
C LYS A 822 14.23 0.41 33.65
N LYS A 823 13.29 1.05 34.35
CA LYS A 823 13.01 0.83 35.77
C LYS A 823 11.90 -0.19 36.03
N ALA A 824 11.18 -0.61 35.00
CA ALA A 824 10.06 -1.50 35.17
C ALA A 824 10.51 -2.95 35.38
N LYS A 825 9.83 -3.65 36.28
CA LYS A 825 9.95 -5.11 36.39
C LYS A 825 9.13 -5.79 35.31
N ILE A 826 9.72 -6.75 34.63
CA ILE A 826 9.07 -7.51 33.56
C ILE A 826 8.60 -8.87 34.10
N TYR A 827 7.29 -9.04 34.12
CA TYR A 827 6.61 -10.29 34.42
C TYR A 827 6.20 -10.95 33.11
N TYR A 828 6.41 -12.25 33.00
CA TYR A 828 5.97 -13.05 31.88
C TYR A 828 5.18 -14.25 32.38
N SER A 829 3.97 -14.45 31.85
CA SER A 829 3.20 -15.68 31.99
C SER A 829 3.01 -16.32 30.62
N PRO A 830 3.53 -17.55 30.37
CA PRO A 830 3.24 -18.28 29.15
C PRO A 830 1.78 -18.74 29.08
N GLY A 831 1.03 -18.72 30.19
CA GLY A 831 -0.29 -19.34 30.29
C GLY A 831 -0.19 -20.86 30.33
N ASN A 832 -0.90 -21.55 29.41
CA ASN A 832 -0.77 -23.00 29.25
C ASN A 832 0.35 -23.30 28.25
N ARG A 833 1.41 -24.01 28.68
CA ARG A 833 2.63 -24.22 27.89
C ARG A 833 2.33 -25.11 26.68
N ALA A 834 2.16 -24.49 25.52
CA ALA A 834 1.68 -25.16 24.32
C ALA A 834 2.67 -26.24 23.82
N HIS A 835 3.98 -26.08 24.07
CA HIS A 835 4.95 -27.10 23.68
C HIS A 835 4.82 -28.41 24.46
N LEU A 836 4.35 -28.40 25.72
CA LEU A 836 4.13 -29.63 26.49
C LEU A 836 2.94 -30.42 25.96
N GLN A 837 1.86 -29.71 25.60
CA GLN A 837 0.67 -30.32 25.02
C GLN A 837 1.00 -30.96 23.65
N ILE A 838 1.82 -30.28 22.84
CA ILE A 838 2.29 -30.81 21.55
C ILE A 838 3.29 -31.96 21.75
N ALA A 839 4.13 -31.92 22.79
CA ALA A 839 5.03 -33.02 23.14
C ALA A 839 4.27 -34.30 23.55
N GLU A 840 3.15 -34.16 24.25
CA GLU A 840 2.26 -35.30 24.55
C GLU A 840 1.60 -35.84 23.28
N GLU A 841 1.05 -34.98 22.42
CA GLU A 841 0.39 -35.39 21.18
C GLU A 841 1.35 -36.05 20.18
N THR A 842 2.60 -35.61 20.14
CA THR A 842 3.66 -36.20 19.30
C THR A 842 4.09 -37.57 19.79
N SER A 843 4.20 -37.77 21.10
CA SER A 843 4.49 -39.09 21.69
C SER A 843 3.44 -40.15 21.37
N VAL A 844 2.23 -39.73 20.99
CA VAL A 844 1.10 -40.60 20.63
C VAL A 844 0.99 -40.79 19.11
N THR A 845 1.40 -39.81 18.29
CA THR A 845 1.12 -39.78 16.85
C THR A 845 2.34 -40.03 15.95
N ASP A 846 3.56 -40.04 16.50
CA ASP A 846 4.83 -40.18 15.74
C ASP A 846 4.95 -39.17 14.57
N ASN A 847 4.32 -38.00 14.74
CA ASN A 847 4.26 -36.96 13.73
C ASN A 847 5.42 -35.97 13.88
N GLU A 848 6.40 -36.09 12.99
CA GLU A 848 7.63 -35.29 12.97
C GLU A 848 7.36 -33.78 12.87
N ASN A 849 6.33 -33.36 12.13
CA ASN A 849 5.94 -31.95 12.01
C ASN A 849 5.42 -31.37 13.33
N LEU A 850 4.64 -32.15 14.09
CA LEU A 850 4.18 -31.75 15.41
C LEU A 850 5.38 -31.70 16.39
N ALA A 851 6.35 -32.61 16.28
CA ALA A 851 7.55 -32.62 17.14
C ALA A 851 8.43 -31.38 16.88
N MET A 852 8.57 -30.98 15.62
CA MET A 852 9.22 -29.72 15.22
C MET A 852 8.48 -28.50 15.77
N GLN A 853 7.15 -28.45 15.67
CA GLN A 853 6.34 -27.37 16.25
C GLN A 853 6.50 -27.26 17.77
N GLY A 854 6.53 -28.39 18.48
CA GLY A 854 6.80 -28.45 19.91
C GLY A 854 8.17 -27.87 20.27
N ARG A 855 9.23 -28.27 19.54
CA ARG A 855 10.59 -27.74 19.74
C ARG A 855 10.66 -26.22 19.56
N ARG A 856 10.00 -25.68 18.53
CA ARG A 856 9.95 -24.23 18.27
C ARG A 856 9.24 -23.44 19.37
N ILE A 857 8.08 -23.91 19.81
CA ILE A 857 7.33 -23.23 20.88
C ILE A 857 8.12 -23.28 22.20
N ASN A 858 8.82 -24.38 22.47
CA ASN A 858 9.68 -24.49 23.64
C ASN A 858 10.83 -23.45 23.60
N LEU A 859 11.43 -23.24 22.43
CA LEU A 859 12.49 -22.22 22.26
C LEU A 859 11.98 -20.81 22.54
N TYR A 860 10.80 -20.45 22.01
CA TYR A 860 10.20 -19.13 22.24
C TYR A 860 9.80 -18.92 23.70
N GLU A 861 9.18 -19.92 24.33
CA GLU A 861 8.84 -19.86 25.76
C GLU A 861 10.10 -19.72 26.63
N THR A 862 11.15 -20.47 26.33
CA THR A 862 12.43 -20.43 27.06
C THR A 862 13.10 -19.06 26.87
N SER A 863 13.15 -18.55 25.65
CA SER A 863 13.77 -17.26 25.34
C SER A 863 13.06 -16.10 26.04
N ALA A 864 11.73 -16.04 25.98
CA ALA A 864 10.94 -15.05 26.69
C ALA A 864 11.13 -15.15 28.22
N SER A 865 11.22 -16.36 28.74
CA SER A 865 11.48 -16.60 30.17
C SER A 865 12.82 -16.05 30.61
N VAL A 866 13.89 -16.25 29.84
CA VAL A 866 15.24 -15.73 30.16
C VAL A 866 15.28 -14.20 30.16
N MET A 867 14.49 -13.53 29.32
CA MET A 867 14.48 -12.07 29.22
C MET A 867 13.61 -11.38 30.29
N ALA A 868 12.70 -12.12 30.94
CA ALA A 868 11.85 -11.63 32.01
C ALA A 868 12.59 -11.54 33.36
N ASP A 869 12.11 -10.67 34.27
CA ASP A 869 12.57 -10.68 35.66
C ASP A 869 11.87 -11.77 36.48
N VAL A 870 10.58 -12.01 36.16
CA VAL A 870 9.72 -12.94 36.86
C VAL A 870 8.92 -13.79 35.87
N LEU A 871 9.07 -15.10 35.96
CA LEU A 871 8.25 -16.09 35.27
C LEU A 871 7.10 -16.52 36.17
N VAL A 872 5.86 -16.37 35.69
CA VAL A 872 4.64 -16.76 36.40
C VAL A 872 4.12 -18.06 35.80
N LEU A 873 4.09 -19.13 36.59
CA LEU A 873 3.62 -20.45 36.15
C LEU A 873 2.36 -20.86 36.90
N GLN A 874 1.46 -21.60 36.25
CA GLN A 874 0.31 -22.21 36.92
C GLN A 874 0.74 -23.20 38.03
N ASN A 875 1.81 -23.97 37.79
CA ASN A 875 2.36 -24.95 38.71
C ASN A 875 3.90 -24.95 38.62
N LEU A 876 4.61 -25.04 39.73
CA LEU A 876 6.08 -25.11 39.75
C LEU A 876 6.62 -26.42 39.14
N ASN A 877 5.82 -27.48 39.10
CA ASN A 877 6.21 -28.75 38.49
C ASN A 877 6.33 -28.67 36.95
N SER A 878 5.81 -27.61 36.32
CA SER A 878 5.98 -27.36 34.87
C SER A 878 7.19 -26.46 34.57
N TYR A 879 8.04 -26.22 35.56
CA TYR A 879 9.29 -25.50 35.40
C TYR A 879 10.27 -26.32 34.55
N PRO A 880 10.77 -25.77 33.42
CA PRO A 880 11.69 -26.49 32.56
C PRO A 880 13.09 -26.51 33.17
N GLU A 881 13.73 -27.67 33.22
CA GLU A 881 15.10 -27.82 33.75
C GLU A 881 16.12 -26.94 33.00
N SER A 882 15.87 -26.61 31.72
CA SER A 882 16.70 -25.71 30.91
C SER A 882 16.81 -24.29 31.47
N LEU A 883 15.86 -23.85 32.29
CA LEU A 883 15.90 -22.53 32.93
C LEU A 883 16.69 -22.50 34.24
N ASN A 884 17.15 -23.66 34.75
CA ASN A 884 18.05 -23.73 35.92
C ASN A 884 19.34 -22.93 35.75
N MET A 885 19.72 -22.63 34.50
CA MET A 885 20.93 -21.88 34.16
C MET A 885 20.73 -20.36 34.09
N ALA A 886 19.53 -19.83 34.35
CA ALA A 886 19.24 -18.39 34.35
C ALA A 886 19.32 -17.82 35.79
N PRO A 887 20.48 -17.32 36.24
CA PRO A 887 20.72 -17.02 37.66
C PRO A 887 19.91 -15.83 38.22
N THR A 888 19.31 -15.02 37.34
CA THR A 888 18.55 -13.81 37.71
C THR A 888 17.04 -13.97 37.58
N LEU A 889 16.57 -15.05 36.95
CA LEU A 889 15.15 -15.30 36.72
C LEU A 889 14.49 -15.77 38.03
N ARG A 890 13.43 -15.09 38.46
CA ARG A 890 12.60 -15.54 39.58
C ARG A 890 11.36 -16.25 39.05
N VAL A 891 10.95 -17.32 39.72
CA VAL A 891 9.78 -18.11 39.32
C VAL A 891 8.74 -18.05 40.44
N ILE A 892 7.49 -17.76 40.09
CA ILE A 892 6.38 -17.77 41.04
C ILE A 892 5.24 -18.63 40.51
N ALA A 893 4.55 -19.32 41.42
CA ALA A 893 3.34 -20.05 41.11
C ALA A 893 2.11 -19.14 41.21
N GLU A 894 1.13 -19.32 40.33
CA GLU A 894 -0.18 -18.66 40.42
C GLU A 894 -0.93 -18.98 41.73
N THR A 895 -0.64 -20.14 42.33
CA THR A 895 -1.21 -20.59 43.60
C THR A 895 -0.50 -20.06 44.84
N SER A 896 0.55 -19.23 44.68
CA SER A 896 1.35 -18.68 45.78
C SER A 896 1.12 -17.17 45.95
N PRO A 897 -0.06 -16.75 46.48
CA PRO A 897 -0.47 -15.34 46.53
C PRO A 897 0.41 -14.44 47.41
N ASP A 898 1.20 -15.03 48.31
CA ASP A 898 2.13 -14.32 49.20
C ASP A 898 3.44 -13.89 48.51
N LEU A 899 3.77 -14.44 47.33
CA LEU A 899 4.99 -14.15 46.58
C LEU A 899 4.82 -12.98 45.58
N TRP A 900 3.57 -12.59 45.31
CA TRP A 900 3.21 -11.39 44.56
C TRP A 900 3.12 -10.21 45.54
N PRO A 901 3.74 -9.03 45.35
CA PRO A 901 5.04 -8.64 44.85
C PRO A 901 5.99 -8.44 46.05
N LYS A 902 6.10 -9.40 46.97
CA LYS A 902 7.10 -9.39 48.08
C LYS A 902 8.54 -9.66 47.60
N VAL A 903 8.77 -9.61 46.30
CA VAL A 903 10.07 -9.64 45.66
C VAL A 903 10.70 -8.25 45.84
N ASP A 904 10.99 -7.91 47.10
CA ASP A 904 11.56 -6.62 47.46
C ASP A 904 13.06 -6.55 47.14
N PHE A 905 13.43 -5.34 46.75
CA PHE A 905 14.75 -4.82 46.51
C PHE A 905 15.71 -5.07 47.69
N PHE A 906 16.45 -6.17 47.72
CA PHE A 906 17.70 -6.25 48.50
C PHE A 906 18.68 -7.24 47.88
N GLU A 907 19.95 -6.91 48.06
CA GLU A 907 21.15 -7.53 47.56
C GLU A 907 21.22 -9.04 47.77
N LYS A 908 22.00 -9.71 46.90
CA LYS A 908 22.65 -10.98 47.21
C LYS A 908 23.16 -10.97 48.66
N ASN A 909 22.82 -11.99 49.45
CA ASN A 909 23.81 -12.86 50.09
C ASN A 909 23.20 -14.10 50.76
N SER A 910 23.62 -15.25 50.24
CA SER A 910 24.00 -16.49 50.93
C SER A 910 22.95 -17.52 51.39
N PRO A 911 23.35 -18.82 51.45
CA PRO A 911 22.47 -19.97 51.23
C PRO A 911 21.95 -20.61 52.51
N GLY A 912 20.83 -21.32 52.40
CA GLY A 912 20.26 -22.24 53.39
C GLY A 912 19.28 -23.18 52.71
#